data_AF-A0A1R0X4V5-F1
#
_entry.id   AF-A0A1R0X4V5-F1
#
_cell.length_a   1.000
_cell.length_b   1.000
_cell.length_c   1.000
_cell.angle_alpha   90.00
_cell.angle_beta   90.00
_cell.angle_gamma   90.00
#
_symmetry.space_group_name_H-M   'P 1'
#
loop_
_entity.id
_entity.type
_entity.pdbx_description
1 polymer ?
#
loop_
_entity_poly.entity_id
_entity_poly.type
_entity_poly.pdbx_seq_one_letter_code
_entity_poly.pdbx_strand_id
1 'polypeptide(L)'
;MIKRYRKQGLVFSLLFTLTFCSNAAFQPAIAEAAAGDYNYAEVLQKSIYFYETQRSGELPDNNRVEWRGDSGLLDGADVGHDLTGGWYDAGDHVKFGLPMAYSTTMLAWSVYEYKQGYEGSGQLEEILDNIRWATDYFVKAHTAPNELWGQVGNGTTDHNWWGPAEVMQMQRPSYKIDATHPGSDLAAETAAALASASIIFRDTDAVYADKLLLHAKQLYNFADTYRGSYSDSITDVKQYYNSWSGYADELSWGAVWLYLATNDQQYLNKAIAASDQWGTNQAGNWGYQWTQSWDDKHYGAQLLLARITGQTKFIQSTERNMQYWTTGVGGTSDRVAYTPGGLAHLDQWGALRYAANQAFMAFVYSDWVSDPVKKDTARSFAERQITYMLGDNPRNSSYVIGFGNNSPQHPHHRTSHGSWNDSQSVPVNHRHVLYGALVGGPSKTDSYTDSINDYVSNEVATDYNAAFTGAIAKMVLLHGQGQQPLAQFPPAETREDEMFVEASVNASGSNFVEIRALLNNRTGWPARASKEMSFNYYVDLSEAIAAGYGPEDITVTAGGYNQGGTVSALQPYDAANHIYYTKVDFTGTLIYPGGQSAHRKEIQFRIAAPLNTNFWNNANDFSFQGVAAQGVTPVKTANIPVFEAGVHMYGELPAGGGQPGEPQVPARPTNVQAVAGNGTVHLTWNAISGVSEYTVKRSEVSGGPYTVLENVTGTDYMDSGRVNGTTYYYVITATNSVGESLPSIQVSANPQEPTQPTTGNLKVQYRTNDTNASDGQLRPQFRIMNTGTESVALSGLKLRYYFTVDGDKPQQFHCDYAVVGSGNLSGSFVKLNPASTGADYYLEISFGAGAGSIAPGGDSGEIQARTNKTDWTAYNETDDYSYSAVQQTFADWNKVTLYQGETLVWGLEP
;
A
#
# COMPACT_ATOMS: atom_id res chain seq x y z
N MET A 1 -49.80 -84.76 18.59
CA MET A 1 -50.12 -84.20 17.27
C MET A 1 -50.24 -82.68 17.39
N ILE A 2 -49.28 -81.95 16.78
CA ILE A 2 -49.33 -80.60 16.14
C ILE A 2 -49.95 -79.44 16.95
N LYS A 3 -49.30 -78.29 17.27
CA LYS A 3 -47.98 -77.65 17.06
C LYS A 3 -47.84 -76.53 18.12
N ARG A 4 -46.63 -76.15 18.57
CA ARG A 4 -46.39 -75.10 19.61
C ARG A 4 -45.57 -73.89 19.10
N TYR A 5 -46.13 -72.70 19.37
CA TYR A 5 -45.65 -71.40 19.90
C TYR A 5 -44.39 -70.63 19.40
N ARG A 6 -44.61 -69.31 19.22
CA ARG A 6 -43.68 -68.19 19.43
C ARG A 6 -44.39 -67.05 20.20
N LYS A 7 -43.61 -66.25 20.96
CA LYS A 7 -43.99 -65.21 21.94
C LYS A 7 -43.81 -63.78 21.43
N GLN A 8 -44.61 -62.84 21.97
CA GLN A 8 -44.38 -61.42 22.37
C GLN A 8 -45.74 -60.92 22.94
N GLY A 9 -45.94 -59.97 23.88
CA GLY A 9 -45.12 -59.05 24.67
C GLY A 9 -46.04 -58.18 25.58
N LEU A 10 -45.42 -57.23 26.30
CA LEU A 10 -45.95 -55.99 26.93
C LEU A 10 -47.00 -56.01 28.07
N VAL A 11 -46.68 -55.41 29.23
CA VAL A 11 -47.13 -54.09 29.76
C VAL A 11 -46.91 -53.99 31.31
N PHE A 12 -46.26 -52.87 31.70
CA PHE A 12 -46.19 -52.10 32.98
C PHE A 12 -47.35 -52.28 34.01
N SER A 13 -47.26 -52.04 35.33
CA SER A 13 -46.48 -51.09 36.14
C SER A 13 -46.71 -51.28 37.66
N LEU A 14 -45.88 -50.58 38.47
CA LEU A 14 -46.09 -49.99 39.81
C LEU A 14 -45.71 -50.71 41.14
N LEU A 15 -44.53 -50.29 41.65
CA LEU A 15 -44.21 -49.66 42.95
C LEU A 15 -44.46 -50.35 44.34
N PHE A 16 -43.33 -50.57 45.06
CA PHE A 16 -42.86 -49.93 46.34
C PHE A 16 -42.37 -50.88 47.47
N THR A 17 -41.05 -50.78 47.72
CA THR A 17 -40.26 -50.74 49.00
C THR A 17 -40.33 -51.83 50.08
N LEU A 18 -39.16 -52.34 50.52
CA LEU A 18 -38.41 -51.92 51.73
C LEU A 18 -37.05 -52.68 51.93
N THR A 19 -35.94 -51.92 52.08
CA THR A 19 -34.75 -52.07 52.98
C THR A 19 -33.89 -53.36 53.01
N PHE A 20 -32.55 -53.40 53.21
CA PHE A 20 -31.46 -52.45 53.56
C PHE A 20 -30.11 -53.18 53.25
N CYS A 21 -29.05 -52.45 52.88
CA CYS A 21 -27.63 -52.60 53.30
C CYS A 21 -26.54 -52.45 52.22
N SER A 22 -25.49 -51.72 52.65
CA SER A 22 -24.13 -51.56 52.14
C SER A 22 -23.90 -50.77 50.85
N ASN A 23 -23.65 -49.47 51.06
CA ASN A 23 -22.97 -48.55 50.17
C ASN A 23 -21.51 -48.96 49.95
N ALA A 24 -21.18 -49.34 48.72
CA ALA A 24 -19.88 -49.09 48.11
C ALA A 24 -20.19 -48.61 46.69
N ALA A 25 -20.27 -47.29 46.50
CA ALA A 25 -20.41 -46.70 45.19
C ALA A 25 -19.10 -46.92 44.43
N PHE A 26 -19.09 -47.88 43.51
CA PHE A 26 -18.09 -47.98 42.46
C PHE A 26 -18.13 -46.66 41.66
N GLN A 27 -17.18 -45.76 41.94
CA GLN A 27 -16.80 -44.74 40.98
C GLN A 27 -16.18 -45.47 39.78
N PRO A 28 -16.58 -45.18 38.53
CA PRO A 28 -15.83 -45.67 37.39
C PRO A 28 -14.42 -45.08 37.47
N ALA A 29 -13.41 -45.94 37.48
CA ALA A 29 -12.03 -45.51 37.31
C ALA A 29 -11.94 -44.72 35.99
N ILE A 30 -11.38 -43.51 36.06
CA ILE A 30 -10.95 -42.78 34.88
C ILE A 30 -9.94 -43.70 34.18
N ALA A 31 -10.30 -44.21 33.00
CA ALA A 31 -9.37 -44.99 32.19
C ALA A 31 -8.15 -44.11 31.90
N GLU A 32 -6.96 -44.65 32.14
CA GLU A 32 -5.68 -44.06 31.77
C GLU A 32 -5.72 -43.76 30.26
N ALA A 33 -5.73 -42.47 29.90
CA ALA A 33 -5.75 -42.06 28.51
C ALA A 33 -4.39 -42.43 27.90
N ALA A 34 -4.35 -43.39 26.98
CA ALA A 34 -3.16 -43.60 26.18
C ALA A 34 -2.91 -42.32 25.38
N ALA A 35 -1.77 -41.66 25.57
CA ALA A 35 -1.33 -40.59 24.70
C ALA A 35 -1.35 -41.14 23.26
N GLY A 36 -2.33 -40.72 22.45
CA GLY A 36 -2.40 -41.12 21.05
C GLY A 36 -1.17 -40.63 20.29
N ASP A 37 -0.85 -41.29 19.17
CA ASP A 37 0.27 -40.98 18.27
C ASP A 37 0.09 -39.62 17.54
N TYR A 38 -0.04 -38.51 18.27
CA TYR A 38 -0.05 -37.16 17.69
C TYR A 38 1.38 -36.64 17.54
N ASN A 39 1.68 -35.99 16.41
CA ASN A 39 2.94 -35.29 16.23
C ASN A 39 2.90 -33.91 16.92
N TYR A 40 3.29 -33.84 18.19
CA TYR A 40 3.30 -32.61 18.98
C TYR A 40 4.29 -31.56 18.46
N ALA A 41 5.38 -31.98 17.82
CA ALA A 41 6.33 -31.04 17.18
C ALA A 41 5.68 -30.30 16.01
N GLU A 42 4.85 -30.99 15.22
CA GLU A 42 4.04 -30.36 14.15
C GLU A 42 2.95 -29.44 14.72
N VAL A 43 2.26 -29.84 15.80
CA VAL A 43 1.26 -28.97 16.45
C VAL A 43 1.93 -27.68 16.94
N LEU A 44 3.10 -27.79 17.56
CA LEU A 44 3.84 -26.63 18.07
C LEU A 44 4.26 -25.69 16.95
N GLN A 45 4.82 -26.24 15.87
CA GLN A 45 5.19 -25.47 14.67
C GLN A 45 4.01 -24.68 14.12
N LYS A 46 2.84 -25.32 13.97
CA LYS A 46 1.63 -24.67 13.46
C LYS A 46 1.10 -23.62 14.43
N SER A 47 1.07 -23.93 15.74
CA SER A 47 0.57 -23.00 16.77
C SER A 47 1.40 -21.72 16.85
N ILE A 48 2.71 -21.80 16.60
CA ILE A 48 3.61 -20.64 16.50
C ILE A 48 3.36 -19.87 15.20
N TYR A 49 3.20 -20.56 14.07
CA TYR A 49 2.88 -19.95 12.78
C TYR A 49 1.58 -19.14 12.81
N PHE A 50 0.58 -19.53 13.61
CA PHE A 50 -0.63 -18.73 13.82
C PHE A 50 -0.31 -17.29 14.28
N TYR A 51 0.68 -17.07 15.13
CA TYR A 51 1.02 -15.70 15.56
C TYR A 51 1.63 -14.86 14.42
N GLU A 52 2.30 -15.48 13.44
CA GLU A 52 2.72 -14.79 12.21
C GLU A 52 1.51 -14.36 11.38
N THR A 53 0.47 -15.19 11.31
CA THR A 53 -0.75 -14.84 10.57
C THR A 53 -1.55 -13.71 11.21
N GLN A 54 -1.30 -13.39 12.49
CA GLN A 54 -1.93 -12.28 13.21
C GLN A 54 -1.16 -10.96 13.14
N ARG A 55 0.06 -10.91 12.56
CA ARG A 55 0.90 -9.70 12.57
C ARG A 55 0.22 -8.50 11.89
N SER A 56 0.32 -7.30 12.47
CA SER A 56 -0.08 -6.02 11.86
C SER A 56 1.15 -5.13 11.67
N GLY A 57 1.14 -4.18 10.75
CA GLY A 57 2.28 -3.33 10.40
C GLY A 57 2.98 -3.76 9.11
N GLU A 58 4.19 -3.26 8.92
CA GLU A 58 5.11 -3.66 7.83
C GLU A 58 5.70 -5.04 8.16
N LEU A 59 5.42 -6.03 7.33
CA LEU A 59 5.89 -7.40 7.54
C LEU A 59 7.36 -7.53 7.11
N PRO A 60 8.15 -8.38 7.78
CA PRO A 60 9.56 -8.52 7.45
C PRO A 60 9.77 -9.29 6.13
N ASP A 61 10.91 -9.06 5.46
CA ASP A 61 11.28 -9.72 4.20
C ASP A 61 11.26 -11.26 4.27
N ASN A 62 11.46 -11.83 5.46
CA ASN A 62 11.42 -13.27 5.72
C ASN A 62 10.02 -13.78 6.11
N ASN A 63 8.96 -13.00 5.90
CA ASN A 63 7.58 -13.41 6.15
C ASN A 63 7.27 -14.74 5.44
N ARG A 64 6.83 -15.73 6.22
CA ARG A 64 6.48 -17.07 5.70
C ARG A 64 5.03 -17.15 5.22
N VAL A 65 4.18 -16.21 5.62
CA VAL A 65 2.75 -16.22 5.33
C VAL A 65 2.50 -15.50 4.00
N GLU A 66 2.56 -16.24 2.89
CA GLU A 66 2.50 -15.63 1.54
C GLU A 66 1.21 -14.87 1.20
N TRP A 67 0.13 -15.09 1.96
CA TRP A 67 -1.15 -14.42 1.82
C TRP A 67 -1.34 -13.22 2.75
N ARG A 68 -0.36 -12.95 3.62
CA ARG A 68 -0.32 -11.74 4.46
C ARG A 68 0.60 -10.71 3.85
N GLY A 69 0.11 -9.49 3.76
CA GLY A 69 0.89 -8.31 3.38
C GLY A 69 0.89 -7.26 4.48
N ASP A 70 1.54 -6.15 4.17
CA ASP A 70 1.55 -4.96 5.02
C ASP A 70 0.13 -4.46 5.28
N SER A 71 -0.15 -4.11 6.54
CA SER A 71 -1.48 -3.64 6.94
C SER A 71 -1.38 -2.73 8.16
N GLY A 72 -2.39 -1.88 8.39
CA GLY A 72 -2.36 -0.95 9.53
C GLY A 72 -1.17 0.01 9.53
N LEU A 73 -0.64 0.35 8.35
CA LEU A 73 0.59 1.17 8.20
C LEU A 73 0.45 2.61 8.71
N LEU A 74 -0.76 3.05 9.01
CA LEU A 74 -1.05 4.37 9.57
C LEU A 74 -1.46 4.32 11.04
N ASP A 75 -1.34 3.15 11.69
CA ASP A 75 -1.65 3.00 13.11
C ASP A 75 -0.82 3.99 13.96
N GLY A 76 -1.50 4.85 14.72
CA GLY A 76 -0.87 5.91 15.54
C GLY A 76 -0.67 7.26 14.85
N ALA A 77 -0.88 7.35 13.53
CA ALA A 77 -0.74 8.61 12.79
C ALA A 77 -1.72 9.70 13.29
N ASP A 78 -2.89 9.30 13.79
CA ASP A 78 -3.90 10.19 14.37
C ASP A 78 -3.42 10.91 15.64
N VAL A 79 -2.42 10.36 16.31
CA VAL A 79 -1.86 10.87 17.57
C VAL A 79 -0.38 11.21 17.49
N GLY A 80 0.23 11.11 16.30
CA GLY A 80 1.63 11.47 16.06
C GLY A 80 2.65 10.47 16.61
N HIS A 81 2.26 9.20 16.77
CA HIS A 81 3.14 8.11 17.20
C HIS A 81 3.18 7.00 16.14
N ASP A 82 4.32 6.32 16.00
CA ASP A 82 4.34 5.05 15.27
C ASP A 82 3.78 3.96 16.20
N LEU A 83 2.56 3.52 15.94
CA LEU A 83 1.93 2.40 16.63
C LEU A 83 1.74 1.21 15.68
N THR A 84 2.49 1.12 14.58
CA THR A 84 2.51 -0.06 13.69
C THR A 84 3.18 -1.25 14.39
N GLY A 85 2.85 -2.48 13.97
CA GLY A 85 3.30 -3.70 14.63
C GLY A 85 2.19 -4.36 15.48
N GLY A 86 2.59 -5.35 16.26
CA GLY A 86 1.69 -6.08 17.17
C GLY A 86 0.79 -7.07 16.44
N TRP A 87 -0.17 -7.64 17.14
CA TRP A 87 -1.09 -8.63 16.59
C TRP A 87 -2.52 -8.08 16.48
N TYR A 88 -3.21 -8.47 15.41
CA TYR A 88 -4.67 -8.48 15.42
C TYR A 88 -5.17 -9.51 16.42
N ASP A 89 -6.23 -9.16 17.15
CA ASP A 89 -6.66 -9.90 18.32
C ASP A 89 -7.21 -11.29 17.98
N ALA A 90 -8.19 -11.34 17.07
CA ALA A 90 -8.96 -12.53 16.75
C ALA A 90 -9.22 -12.67 15.24
N GLY A 91 -10.46 -12.90 14.83
CA GLY A 91 -10.92 -12.81 13.44
C GLY A 91 -11.06 -11.39 12.89
N ASP A 92 -10.82 -10.38 13.72
CA ASP A 92 -10.96 -8.95 13.47
C ASP A 92 -9.60 -8.26 13.26
N HIS A 93 -9.59 -6.93 13.15
CA HIS A 93 -8.35 -6.17 12.96
C HIS A 93 -8.09 -5.13 14.05
N VAL A 94 -8.82 -5.19 15.17
CA VAL A 94 -8.49 -4.35 16.32
C VAL A 94 -7.27 -4.91 17.04
N LYS A 95 -6.40 -4.02 17.50
CA LYS A 95 -5.28 -4.36 18.38
C LYS A 95 -5.68 -4.08 19.82
N PHE A 96 -6.26 -5.06 20.49
CA PHE A 96 -6.60 -4.96 21.91
C PHE A 96 -5.37 -5.27 22.78
N GLY A 97 -4.90 -4.29 23.54
CA GLY A 97 -3.64 -4.38 24.27
C GLY A 97 -3.65 -5.40 25.41
N LEU A 98 -4.75 -5.52 26.15
CA LEU A 98 -4.84 -6.43 27.30
C LEU A 98 -4.69 -7.92 26.91
N PRO A 99 -5.50 -8.48 25.99
CA PRO A 99 -5.34 -9.87 25.54
C PRO A 99 -4.04 -10.10 24.77
N MET A 100 -3.52 -9.10 24.04
CA MET A 100 -2.21 -9.20 23.39
C MET A 100 -1.07 -9.32 24.42
N ALA A 101 -1.11 -8.50 25.48
CA ALA A 101 -0.12 -8.53 26.54
C ALA A 101 -0.20 -9.86 27.32
N TYR A 102 -1.40 -10.31 27.67
CA TYR A 102 -1.62 -11.64 28.25
C TYR A 102 -1.01 -12.75 27.39
N SER A 103 -1.32 -12.76 26.09
CA SER A 103 -0.80 -13.77 25.16
C SER A 103 0.73 -13.77 25.16
N THR A 104 1.33 -12.58 25.12
CA THR A 104 2.79 -12.40 25.18
C THR A 104 3.38 -12.94 26.49
N THR A 105 2.77 -12.64 27.64
CA THR A 105 3.22 -13.16 28.94
C THR A 105 3.11 -14.68 29.01
N MET A 106 2.02 -15.27 28.53
CA MET A 106 1.84 -16.73 28.55
C MET A 106 2.82 -17.46 27.63
N LEU A 107 3.11 -16.91 26.44
CA LEU A 107 4.13 -17.45 25.54
C LEU A 107 5.55 -17.30 26.12
N ALA A 108 5.85 -16.17 26.77
CA ALA A 108 7.13 -16.00 27.45
C ALA A 108 7.26 -16.94 28.66
N TRP A 109 6.16 -17.15 29.40
CA TRP A 109 6.12 -18.11 30.50
C TRP A 109 6.35 -19.54 30.00
N SER A 110 5.75 -19.94 28.88
CA SER A 110 5.97 -21.28 28.35
C SER A 110 7.41 -21.51 27.90
N VAL A 111 8.08 -20.51 27.32
CA VAL A 111 9.51 -20.58 27.02
C VAL A 111 10.33 -20.66 28.32
N TYR A 112 9.97 -19.88 29.34
CA TYR A 112 10.62 -19.92 30.65
C TYR A 112 10.55 -21.32 31.30
N GLU A 113 9.40 -22.00 31.24
CA GLU A 113 9.26 -23.36 31.82
C GLU A 113 9.81 -24.46 30.90
N TYR A 114 9.56 -24.36 29.60
CA TYR A 114 9.69 -25.46 28.64
C TYR A 114 10.57 -25.14 27.43
N LYS A 115 11.59 -24.28 27.58
CA LYS A 115 12.58 -23.96 26.53
C LYS A 115 13.07 -25.18 25.75
N GLN A 116 13.36 -26.28 26.46
CA GLN A 116 13.83 -27.54 25.87
C GLN A 116 12.83 -28.17 24.89
N GLY A 117 11.52 -27.96 25.07
CA GLY A 117 10.48 -28.43 24.14
C GLY A 117 10.53 -27.68 22.81
N TYR A 118 10.77 -26.37 22.87
CA TYR A 118 11.01 -25.54 21.69
C TYR A 118 12.33 -25.87 20.99
N GLU A 119 13.40 -26.12 21.74
CA GLU A 119 14.70 -26.57 21.18
C GLU A 119 14.55 -27.94 20.51
N GLY A 120 13.92 -28.91 21.17
CA GLY A 120 13.74 -30.27 20.67
C GLY A 120 12.83 -30.36 19.44
N SER A 121 11.95 -29.39 19.23
CA SER A 121 11.10 -29.27 18.04
C SER A 121 11.67 -28.33 16.97
N GLY A 122 12.81 -27.67 17.22
CA GLY A 122 13.39 -26.68 16.31
C GLY A 122 12.56 -25.39 16.18
N GLN A 123 11.70 -25.08 17.16
CA GLN A 123 10.79 -23.93 17.12
C GLN A 123 11.18 -22.77 18.05
N LEU A 124 12.36 -22.84 18.70
CA LEU A 124 12.79 -21.81 19.65
C LEU A 124 12.97 -20.43 18.98
N GLU A 125 13.57 -20.37 17.80
CA GLU A 125 13.77 -19.10 17.09
C GLU A 125 12.43 -18.48 16.68
N GLU A 126 11.52 -19.30 16.17
CA GLU A 126 10.19 -18.85 15.69
C GLU A 126 9.30 -18.33 16.82
N ILE A 127 9.32 -18.97 18.00
CA ILE A 127 8.56 -18.44 19.14
C ILE A 127 9.19 -17.15 19.69
N LEU A 128 10.52 -17.05 19.71
CA LEU A 128 11.20 -15.84 20.13
C LEU A 128 10.94 -14.69 19.16
N ASP A 129 10.90 -14.93 17.86
CA ASP A 129 10.53 -13.92 16.86
C ASP A 129 9.11 -13.39 17.09
N ASN A 130 8.15 -14.28 17.33
CA ASN A 130 6.78 -13.89 17.66
C ASN A 130 6.68 -13.08 18.95
N ILE A 131 7.35 -13.50 20.03
CA ILE A 131 7.35 -12.73 21.28
C ILE A 131 7.99 -11.35 21.06
N ARG A 132 9.10 -11.28 20.31
CA ARG A 132 9.76 -10.01 19.95
C ARG A 132 8.83 -9.08 19.19
N TRP A 133 8.05 -9.60 18.24
CA TRP A 133 7.08 -8.83 17.46
C TRP A 133 6.08 -8.07 18.35
N ALA A 134 5.51 -8.76 19.35
CA ALA A 134 4.58 -8.14 20.30
C ALA A 134 5.29 -7.18 21.26
N THR A 135 6.48 -7.54 21.78
CA THR A 135 7.21 -6.66 22.70
C THR A 135 7.75 -5.40 22.05
N ASP A 136 8.12 -5.45 20.76
CA ASP A 136 8.49 -4.26 19.99
C ASP A 136 7.31 -3.30 19.86
N TYR A 137 6.11 -3.82 19.61
CA TYR A 137 4.88 -3.01 19.64
C TYR A 137 4.62 -2.39 21.00
N PHE A 138 4.73 -3.13 22.11
CA PHE A 138 4.53 -2.56 23.45
C PHE A 138 5.56 -1.49 23.81
N VAL A 139 6.80 -1.62 23.33
CA VAL A 139 7.80 -0.57 23.49
C VAL A 139 7.39 0.69 22.73
N LYS A 140 6.90 0.56 21.47
CA LYS A 140 6.39 1.70 20.70
C LYS A 140 5.18 2.35 21.40
N ALA A 141 4.28 1.54 21.94
CA ALA A 141 3.06 1.97 22.62
C ALA A 141 3.31 2.60 24.00
N HIS A 142 4.48 2.38 24.62
CA HIS A 142 4.86 3.03 25.88
C HIS A 142 5.69 4.28 25.61
N THR A 143 5.01 5.39 25.35
CA THR A 143 5.57 6.66 24.86
C THR A 143 6.11 7.57 25.97
N ALA A 144 5.66 7.37 27.21
CA ALA A 144 6.18 8.04 28.41
C ALA A 144 5.96 7.16 29.65
N PRO A 145 6.69 7.37 30.77
CA PRO A 145 6.65 6.46 31.92
C PRO A 145 5.27 6.15 32.53
N ASN A 146 4.29 7.03 32.33
CA ASN A 146 2.91 6.89 32.80
C ASN A 146 1.90 7.03 31.64
N GLU A 147 2.28 6.59 30.43
CA GLU A 147 1.44 6.67 29.23
C GLU A 147 1.61 5.40 28.39
N LEU A 148 0.50 4.70 28.13
CA LEU A 148 0.47 3.48 27.33
C LEU A 148 -0.70 3.49 26.34
N TRP A 149 -0.39 3.33 25.06
CA TRP A 149 -1.37 3.17 23.98
C TRP A 149 -1.91 1.74 23.96
N GLY A 150 -3.10 1.56 24.52
CA GLY A 150 -3.70 0.26 24.81
C GLY A 150 -4.59 -0.32 23.72
N GLN A 151 -4.97 0.48 22.73
CA GLN A 151 -5.83 0.03 21.63
C GLN A 151 -5.58 0.83 20.36
N VAL A 152 -5.56 0.13 19.22
CA VAL A 152 -5.62 0.77 17.89
C VAL A 152 -6.72 0.11 17.07
N GLY A 153 -7.61 0.92 16.50
CA GLY A 153 -8.84 0.48 15.85
C GLY A 153 -10.05 0.64 16.76
N ASN A 154 -11.22 0.91 16.20
CA ASN A 154 -12.49 0.97 16.92
C ASN A 154 -13.30 -0.30 16.67
N GLY A 155 -13.71 -1.00 17.72
CA GLY A 155 -14.33 -2.33 17.61
C GLY A 155 -15.58 -2.34 16.73
N THR A 156 -16.51 -1.41 16.92
CA THR A 156 -17.74 -1.37 16.11
C THR A 156 -17.43 -1.09 14.64
N THR A 157 -16.56 -0.13 14.37
CA THR A 157 -16.22 0.26 12.99
C THR A 157 -15.49 -0.85 12.24
N ASP A 158 -14.55 -1.51 12.93
CA ASP A 158 -13.81 -2.66 12.42
C ASP A 158 -14.76 -3.83 12.15
N HIS A 159 -15.64 -4.14 13.11
CA HIS A 159 -16.52 -5.31 13.03
C HIS A 159 -17.62 -5.19 11.99
N ASN A 160 -17.98 -3.96 11.60
CA ASN A 160 -18.96 -3.68 10.55
C ASN A 160 -18.45 -3.97 9.12
N TRP A 161 -17.19 -4.36 8.96
CA TRP A 161 -16.59 -4.68 7.66
C TRP A 161 -15.96 -6.09 7.66
N TRP A 162 -16.06 -6.79 6.54
CA TRP A 162 -15.54 -8.15 6.36
C TRP A 162 -14.67 -8.29 5.10
N GLY A 163 -13.36 -8.04 5.24
CA GLY A 163 -12.37 -8.24 4.18
C GLY A 163 -10.94 -8.37 4.73
N PRO A 164 -9.90 -8.43 3.88
CA PRO A 164 -8.51 -8.63 4.30
C PRO A 164 -7.88 -7.40 4.96
N ALA A 165 -7.00 -7.60 5.94
CA ALA A 165 -6.37 -6.52 6.71
C ALA A 165 -5.62 -5.48 5.83
N GLU A 166 -5.02 -5.95 4.74
CA GLU A 166 -4.15 -5.18 3.83
C GLU A 166 -4.90 -4.02 3.13
N VAL A 167 -6.24 -4.09 3.06
CA VAL A 167 -7.07 -3.12 2.33
C VAL A 167 -8.15 -2.48 3.18
N MET A 168 -7.98 -2.47 4.51
CA MET A 168 -8.81 -1.69 5.42
C MET A 168 -8.92 -0.22 4.98
N GLN A 169 -10.14 0.32 4.92
CA GLN A 169 -10.40 1.71 4.53
C GLN A 169 -10.98 2.57 5.67
N MET A 170 -11.43 1.93 6.75
CA MET A 170 -11.97 2.63 7.91
C MET A 170 -10.85 3.34 8.69
N GLN A 171 -11.23 4.37 9.44
CA GLN A 171 -10.31 5.00 10.39
C GLN A 171 -10.00 4.04 11.54
N ARG A 172 -8.74 4.05 11.98
CA ARG A 172 -8.24 3.19 13.06
C ARG A 172 -7.70 4.07 14.20
N PRO A 173 -8.59 4.63 15.05
CA PRO A 173 -8.19 5.54 16.11
C PRO A 173 -7.33 4.85 17.18
N SER A 174 -6.43 5.62 17.78
CA SER A 174 -5.53 5.18 18.84
C SER A 174 -6.05 5.63 20.21
N TYR A 175 -6.08 4.71 21.18
CA TYR A 175 -6.55 4.97 22.54
C TYR A 175 -5.46 4.63 23.56
N LYS A 176 -5.34 5.45 24.60
CA LYS A 176 -4.34 5.31 25.66
C LYS A 176 -4.93 5.30 27.05
N ILE A 177 -4.12 4.86 27.99
CA ILE A 177 -4.25 5.12 29.41
C ILE A 177 -3.10 6.02 29.86
N ASP A 178 -3.38 6.87 30.84
CA ASP A 178 -2.39 7.78 31.44
C ASP A 178 -2.70 8.06 32.92
N ALA A 179 -1.94 8.95 33.55
CA ALA A 179 -2.13 9.31 34.97
C ALA A 179 -3.53 9.90 35.29
N THR A 180 -4.24 10.46 34.30
CA THR A 180 -5.58 11.04 34.46
C THR A 180 -6.69 10.05 34.13
N HIS A 181 -6.43 9.13 33.19
CA HIS A 181 -7.31 8.05 32.78
C HIS A 181 -6.54 6.72 32.93
N PRO A 182 -6.42 6.18 34.16
CA PRO A 182 -5.56 5.04 34.44
C PRO A 182 -6.12 3.72 33.90
N GLY A 183 -5.24 2.71 33.84
CA GLY A 183 -5.58 1.32 33.51
C GLY A 183 -4.54 0.38 34.08
N SER A 184 -4.64 0.10 35.37
CA SER A 184 -3.69 -0.71 36.14
C SER A 184 -3.60 -2.14 35.64
N ASP A 185 -4.72 -2.72 35.25
CA ASP A 185 -4.83 -4.04 34.61
C ASP A 185 -3.97 -4.09 33.33
N LEU A 186 -4.27 -3.26 32.34
CA LEU A 186 -3.53 -3.19 31.08
C LEU A 186 -2.05 -2.87 31.29
N ALA A 187 -1.72 -1.87 32.11
CA ALA A 187 -0.34 -1.49 32.36
C ALA A 187 0.46 -2.56 33.11
N ALA A 188 -0.14 -3.23 34.10
CA ALA A 188 0.54 -4.29 34.84
C ALA A 188 0.65 -5.60 34.04
N GLU A 189 -0.31 -5.93 33.17
CA GLU A 189 -0.17 -7.06 32.23
C GLU A 189 0.91 -6.79 31.19
N THR A 190 0.96 -5.57 30.63
CA THR A 190 2.03 -5.19 29.69
C THR A 190 3.40 -5.21 30.39
N ALA A 191 3.47 -4.82 31.67
CA ALA A 191 4.67 -4.98 32.47
C ALA A 191 5.05 -6.44 32.69
N ALA A 192 4.08 -7.33 32.91
CA ALA A 192 4.30 -8.78 33.01
C ALA A 192 4.86 -9.36 31.71
N ALA A 193 4.30 -8.97 30.57
CA ALA A 193 4.76 -9.39 29.24
C ALA A 193 6.21 -9.00 28.99
N LEU A 194 6.56 -7.74 29.25
CA LEU A 194 7.91 -7.22 29.05
C LEU A 194 8.91 -7.78 30.07
N ALA A 195 8.51 -7.97 31.33
CA ALA A 195 9.37 -8.56 32.36
C ALA A 195 9.66 -10.04 32.07
N SER A 196 8.65 -10.84 31.75
CA SER A 196 8.83 -12.25 31.39
C SER A 196 9.66 -12.42 30.12
N ALA A 197 9.39 -11.60 29.08
CA ALA A 197 10.21 -11.59 27.86
C ALA A 197 11.68 -11.20 28.15
N SER A 198 11.93 -10.25 29.06
CA SER A 198 13.30 -9.89 29.45
C SER A 198 14.11 -11.04 30.04
N ILE A 199 13.44 -12.06 30.62
CA ILE A 199 14.11 -13.25 31.15
C ILE A 199 14.55 -14.15 29.99
N ILE A 200 13.64 -14.45 29.05
CA ILE A 200 13.92 -15.42 27.98
C ILE A 200 14.90 -14.87 26.93
N PHE A 201 14.96 -13.55 26.73
CA PHE A 201 15.93 -12.90 25.84
C PHE A 201 17.27 -12.60 26.51
N ARG A 202 17.39 -12.73 27.84
CA ARG A 202 18.58 -12.29 28.58
C ARG A 202 19.88 -12.90 28.05
N ASP A 203 19.83 -14.19 27.70
CA ASP A 203 21.00 -14.95 27.26
C ASP A 203 21.37 -14.71 25.80
N THR A 204 20.39 -14.36 24.95
CA THR A 204 20.58 -14.20 23.50
C THR A 204 20.69 -12.74 23.06
N ASP A 205 20.07 -11.82 23.80
CA ASP A 205 20.04 -10.38 23.52
C ASP A 205 19.85 -9.58 24.81
N ALA A 206 20.93 -9.46 25.59
CA ALA A 206 20.91 -8.78 26.89
C ALA A 206 20.53 -7.28 26.79
N VAL A 207 20.89 -6.62 25.69
CA VAL A 207 20.57 -5.19 25.46
C VAL A 207 19.07 -5.02 25.28
N TYR A 208 18.45 -5.88 24.47
CA TYR A 208 17.00 -5.88 24.33
C TYR A 208 16.31 -6.25 25.64
N ALA A 209 16.80 -7.27 26.35
CA ALA A 209 16.26 -7.63 27.66
C ALA A 209 16.29 -6.46 28.67
N ASP A 210 17.36 -5.68 28.72
CA ASP A 210 17.43 -4.47 29.56
C ASP A 210 16.43 -3.39 29.15
N LYS A 211 16.25 -3.20 27.84
CA LYS A 211 15.24 -2.30 27.28
C LYS A 211 13.82 -2.73 27.67
N LEU A 212 13.48 -4.00 27.53
CA LEU A 212 12.18 -4.54 27.95
C LEU A 212 11.97 -4.35 29.46
N LEU A 213 12.98 -4.67 30.27
CA LEU A 213 12.90 -4.56 31.73
C LEU A 213 12.74 -3.11 32.19
N LEU A 214 13.34 -2.13 31.50
CA LEU A 214 13.12 -0.70 31.78
C LEU A 214 11.64 -0.33 31.61
N HIS A 215 11.05 -0.67 30.46
CA HIS A 215 9.64 -0.39 30.18
C HIS A 215 8.73 -1.12 31.17
N ALA A 216 9.02 -2.38 31.50
CA ALA A 216 8.26 -3.16 32.47
C ALA A 216 8.21 -2.49 33.86
N LYS A 217 9.36 -2.01 34.35
CA LYS A 217 9.45 -1.32 35.65
C LYS A 217 8.65 -0.01 35.66
N GLN A 218 8.70 0.75 34.58
CA GLN A 218 7.96 2.01 34.44
C GLN A 218 6.45 1.77 34.38
N LEU A 219 5.99 0.85 33.51
CA LEU A 219 4.59 0.50 33.39
C LEU A 219 4.00 -0.09 34.67
N TYR A 220 4.75 -0.95 35.37
CA TYR A 220 4.29 -1.46 36.66
C TYR A 220 4.19 -0.35 37.71
N ASN A 221 5.17 0.57 37.75
CA ASN A 221 5.09 1.72 38.64
C ASN A 221 3.89 2.62 38.32
N PHE A 222 3.61 2.85 37.04
CA PHE A 222 2.42 3.56 36.57
C PHE A 222 1.14 2.85 37.05
N ALA A 223 1.01 1.56 36.78
CA ALA A 223 -0.12 0.74 37.19
C ALA A 223 -0.37 0.76 38.70
N ASP A 224 0.70 0.66 39.50
CA ASP A 224 0.63 0.62 40.96
C ASP A 224 0.38 2.00 41.59
N THR A 225 0.78 3.08 40.92
CA THR A 225 0.61 4.46 41.42
C THR A 225 -0.77 5.02 41.10
N TYR A 226 -1.27 4.80 39.87
CA TYR A 226 -2.53 5.35 39.39
C TYR A 226 -3.52 4.21 39.18
N ARG A 227 -4.34 3.94 40.20
CA ARG A 227 -5.24 2.78 40.25
C ARG A 227 -6.54 3.01 39.49
N GLY A 228 -6.88 2.12 38.56
CA GLY A 228 -8.18 2.10 37.87
C GLY A 228 -8.22 1.01 36.80
N SER A 229 -9.42 0.58 36.40
CA SER A 229 -9.58 -0.39 35.30
C SER A 229 -9.45 0.32 33.94
N TYR A 230 -8.69 -0.26 33.01
CA TYR A 230 -8.45 0.39 31.72
C TYR A 230 -9.73 0.54 30.89
N SER A 231 -10.71 -0.34 31.09
CA SER A 231 -11.98 -0.31 30.36
C SER A 231 -12.83 0.91 30.73
N ASP A 232 -12.59 1.56 31.87
CA ASP A 232 -13.20 2.85 32.21
C ASP A 232 -12.54 4.04 31.48
N SER A 233 -11.27 3.88 31.08
CA SER A 233 -10.49 4.89 30.37
C SER A 233 -10.60 4.75 28.85
N ILE A 234 -10.53 3.52 28.34
CA ILE A 234 -10.75 3.17 26.93
C ILE A 234 -12.12 2.50 26.83
N THR A 235 -13.17 3.29 26.73
CA THR A 235 -14.55 2.78 26.86
C THR A 235 -15.00 1.89 25.70
N ASP A 236 -14.32 1.93 24.55
CA ASP A 236 -14.60 1.07 23.40
C ASP A 236 -14.40 -0.42 23.72
N VAL A 237 -13.44 -0.77 24.59
CA VAL A 237 -13.18 -2.17 24.96
C VAL A 237 -14.27 -2.82 25.79
N LYS A 238 -15.22 -2.07 26.36
CA LYS A 238 -16.21 -2.61 27.30
C LYS A 238 -17.10 -3.71 26.71
N GLN A 239 -17.27 -3.74 25.39
CA GLN A 239 -18.06 -4.76 24.69
C GLN A 239 -17.24 -5.98 24.27
N TYR A 240 -15.91 -5.92 24.40
CA TYR A 240 -14.97 -6.92 23.89
C TYR A 240 -14.13 -7.50 25.02
N TYR A 241 -13.26 -6.67 25.59
CA TYR A 241 -12.28 -7.03 26.62
C TYR A 241 -12.46 -6.18 27.87
N ASN A 242 -13.67 -6.12 28.40
CA ASN A 242 -13.91 -5.44 29.68
C ASN A 242 -13.09 -6.09 30.79
N SER A 243 -12.48 -5.28 31.67
CA SER A 243 -11.90 -5.77 32.92
C SER A 243 -13.02 -6.20 33.87
N TRP A 244 -13.21 -7.52 34.03
CA TRP A 244 -14.24 -8.09 34.92
C TRP A 244 -13.68 -8.44 36.30
N SER A 245 -12.44 -8.93 36.35
CA SER A 245 -11.70 -9.27 37.58
C SER A 245 -11.23 -8.03 38.36
N GLY A 246 -11.05 -6.90 37.67
CA GLY A 246 -10.41 -5.69 38.20
C GLY A 246 -8.95 -5.61 37.77
N TYR A 247 -8.06 -5.17 38.67
CA TYR A 247 -6.63 -5.01 38.39
C TYR A 247 -5.71 -5.61 39.47
N ALA A 248 -6.28 -6.18 40.54
CA ALA A 248 -5.50 -6.63 41.69
C ALA A 248 -4.68 -7.89 41.36
N ASP A 249 -5.22 -8.73 40.48
CA ASP A 249 -4.56 -9.90 39.94
C ASP A 249 -3.40 -9.52 39.01
N GLU A 250 -3.53 -8.54 38.12
CA GLU A 250 -2.41 -8.06 37.28
C GLU A 250 -1.34 -7.37 38.10
N LEU A 251 -1.70 -6.62 39.14
CA LEU A 251 -0.70 -6.04 40.05
C LEU A 251 0.10 -7.10 40.79
N SER A 252 -0.51 -8.25 41.11
CA SER A 252 0.21 -9.37 41.68
C SER A 252 1.06 -10.07 40.62
N TRP A 253 0.48 -10.33 39.46
CA TRP A 253 1.09 -11.01 38.32
C TRP A 253 2.32 -10.29 37.77
N GLY A 254 2.19 -9.00 37.43
CA GLY A 254 3.30 -8.17 36.95
C GLY A 254 4.42 -8.05 37.98
N ALA A 255 4.09 -8.01 39.27
CA ALA A 255 5.07 -8.00 40.35
C ALA A 255 5.82 -9.32 40.49
N VAL A 256 5.13 -10.46 40.34
CA VAL A 256 5.78 -11.78 40.32
C VAL A 256 6.80 -11.85 39.19
N TRP A 257 6.43 -11.43 37.98
CA TRP A 257 7.35 -11.44 36.84
C TRP A 257 8.52 -10.47 36.99
N LEU A 258 8.28 -9.27 37.53
CA LEU A 258 9.36 -8.35 37.84
C LEU A 258 10.29 -8.90 38.93
N TYR A 259 9.77 -9.58 39.95
CA TYR A 259 10.60 -10.28 40.92
C TYR A 259 11.45 -11.36 40.25
N LEU A 260 10.87 -12.22 39.41
CA LEU A 260 11.63 -13.24 38.68
C LEU A 260 12.71 -12.65 37.76
N ALA A 261 12.44 -11.49 37.13
CA ALA A 261 13.38 -10.82 36.24
C ALA A 261 14.49 -10.04 36.95
N THR A 262 14.29 -9.64 38.21
CA THR A 262 15.20 -8.70 38.91
C THR A 262 15.81 -9.26 40.19
N ASN A 263 15.19 -10.28 40.78
CA ASN A 263 15.43 -10.74 42.14
C ASN A 263 15.26 -9.64 43.21
N ASP A 264 14.51 -8.56 42.91
CA ASP A 264 14.24 -7.48 43.86
C ASP A 264 13.03 -7.84 44.74
N GLN A 265 13.30 -8.05 46.03
CA GLN A 265 12.32 -8.42 47.05
C GLN A 265 11.16 -7.43 47.17
N GLN A 266 11.32 -6.17 46.77
CA GLN A 266 10.23 -5.20 46.77
C GLN A 266 9.07 -5.65 45.87
N TYR A 267 9.35 -6.22 44.69
CA TYR A 267 8.31 -6.73 43.81
C TYR A 267 7.61 -7.95 44.41
N LEU A 268 8.35 -8.88 45.03
CA LEU A 268 7.71 -10.02 45.72
C LEU A 268 6.78 -9.54 46.86
N ASN A 269 7.20 -8.53 47.61
CA ASN A 269 6.34 -7.95 48.66
C ASN A 269 5.09 -7.29 48.07
N LYS A 270 5.21 -6.57 46.95
CA LYS A 270 4.06 -6.00 46.23
C LYS A 270 3.12 -7.08 45.69
N ALA A 271 3.67 -8.16 45.14
CA ALA A 271 2.87 -9.29 44.66
C ALA A 271 2.00 -9.90 45.76
N ILE A 272 2.60 -10.14 46.94
CA ILE A 272 1.89 -10.69 48.10
C ILE A 272 0.85 -9.69 48.62
N ALA A 273 1.17 -8.41 48.70
CA ALA A 273 0.23 -7.39 49.17
C ALA A 273 -0.98 -7.21 48.23
N ALA A 274 -0.75 -7.28 46.91
CA ALA A 274 -1.83 -7.25 45.92
C ALA A 274 -2.78 -8.46 46.05
N SER A 275 -2.27 -9.63 46.47
CA SER A 275 -3.11 -10.83 46.68
C SER A 275 -4.19 -10.68 47.76
N ASP A 276 -3.99 -9.76 48.70
CA ASP A 276 -4.99 -9.49 49.74
C ASP A 276 -6.22 -8.72 49.20
N GLN A 277 -6.15 -8.24 47.95
CA GLN A 277 -7.23 -7.54 47.24
C GLN A 277 -7.96 -8.42 46.22
N TRP A 278 -7.56 -9.68 46.04
CA TRP A 278 -8.22 -10.59 45.12
C TRP A 278 -9.65 -10.92 45.56
N GLY A 279 -10.53 -11.16 44.58
CA GLY A 279 -11.92 -11.50 44.82
C GLY A 279 -12.06 -12.80 45.64
N THR A 280 -12.89 -12.74 46.69
CA THR A 280 -13.20 -13.90 47.54
C THR A 280 -14.64 -14.37 47.37
N ASN A 281 -14.85 -15.69 47.45
CA ASN A 281 -16.17 -16.27 47.57
C ASN A 281 -16.78 -16.04 48.98
N GLN A 282 -18.03 -16.47 49.17
CA GLN A 282 -18.75 -16.30 50.45
C GLN A 282 -18.07 -16.98 51.65
N ALA A 283 -17.23 -17.99 51.40
CA ALA A 283 -16.45 -18.69 52.42
C ALA A 283 -15.08 -18.04 52.68
N GLY A 284 -14.84 -16.83 52.14
CA GLY A 284 -13.61 -16.07 52.34
C GLY A 284 -12.40 -16.61 51.59
N ASN A 285 -12.59 -17.51 50.62
CA ASN A 285 -11.51 -18.05 49.81
C ASN A 285 -11.40 -17.29 48.51
N TRP A 286 -10.19 -17.07 48.01
CA TRP A 286 -10.00 -16.56 46.65
C TRP A 286 -10.71 -17.45 45.64
N GLY A 287 -11.23 -16.84 44.56
CA GLY A 287 -12.03 -17.54 43.56
C GLY A 287 -11.28 -18.72 42.94
N TYR A 288 -11.79 -19.94 43.02
CA TYR A 288 -11.10 -21.14 42.48
C TYR A 288 -11.86 -21.83 41.35
N GLN A 289 -13.05 -21.32 41.00
CA GLN A 289 -13.98 -21.94 40.07
C GLN A 289 -13.82 -21.44 38.62
N TRP A 290 -12.80 -20.62 38.35
CA TRP A 290 -12.41 -20.17 37.01
C TRP A 290 -10.98 -20.65 36.68
N THR A 291 -10.32 -20.04 35.70
CA THR A 291 -8.93 -20.36 35.34
C THR A 291 -8.18 -19.13 34.84
N GLN A 292 -6.86 -19.28 34.66
CA GLN A 292 -5.98 -18.29 34.06
C GLN A 292 -6.57 -17.82 32.73
N SER A 293 -6.72 -16.52 32.52
CA SER A 293 -7.20 -15.94 31.26
C SER A 293 -6.62 -14.54 31.03
N TRP A 294 -6.97 -13.95 29.88
CA TRP A 294 -6.66 -12.54 29.58
C TRP A 294 -7.29 -11.55 30.56
N ASP A 295 -8.24 -11.97 31.39
CA ASP A 295 -8.91 -11.13 32.39
C ASP A 295 -8.43 -11.46 33.81
N ASP A 296 -8.37 -12.74 34.20
CA ASP A 296 -8.02 -13.12 35.57
C ASP A 296 -6.70 -13.89 35.66
N LYS A 297 -5.67 -13.28 36.28
CA LYS A 297 -4.30 -13.81 36.37
C LYS A 297 -3.96 -14.31 37.76
N HIS A 298 -4.89 -14.25 38.72
CA HIS A 298 -4.55 -14.67 40.08
C HIS A 298 -4.24 -16.16 40.15
N TYR A 299 -4.76 -16.97 39.21
CA TYR A 299 -4.46 -18.38 39.06
C TYR A 299 -2.99 -18.66 38.74
N GLY A 300 -2.40 -17.89 37.83
CA GLY A 300 -0.97 -17.88 37.53
C GLY A 300 -0.16 -17.36 38.71
N ALA A 301 -0.56 -16.20 39.24
CA ALA A 301 0.14 -15.55 40.34
C ALA A 301 0.19 -16.42 41.60
N GLN A 302 -0.91 -17.08 42.00
CA GLN A 302 -0.93 -17.95 43.17
C GLN A 302 -0.02 -19.17 43.00
N LEU A 303 0.07 -19.76 41.79
CA LEU A 303 0.94 -20.90 41.53
C LEU A 303 2.41 -20.50 41.64
N LEU A 304 2.79 -19.38 41.01
CA LEU A 304 4.15 -18.86 41.09
C LEU A 304 4.50 -18.42 42.52
N LEU A 305 3.61 -17.74 43.23
CA LEU A 305 3.83 -17.36 44.64
C LEU A 305 3.91 -18.57 45.56
N ALA A 306 3.14 -19.63 45.31
CA ALA A 306 3.27 -20.89 46.04
C ALA A 306 4.67 -21.50 45.86
N ARG A 307 5.19 -21.51 44.63
CA ARG A 307 6.55 -21.97 44.30
C ARG A 307 7.64 -21.12 44.94
N ILE A 308 7.51 -19.80 44.84
CA ILE A 308 8.51 -18.83 45.31
C ILE A 308 8.57 -18.79 46.85
N THR A 309 7.41 -18.80 47.51
CA THR A 309 7.31 -18.48 48.95
C THR A 309 7.07 -19.69 49.84
N GLY A 310 6.50 -20.78 49.31
CA GLY A 310 6.04 -21.91 50.11
C GLY A 310 4.91 -21.58 51.10
N GLN A 311 4.28 -20.41 51.02
CA GLN A 311 3.22 -20.02 51.95
C GLN A 311 1.94 -20.83 51.70
N THR A 312 1.42 -21.42 52.78
CA THR A 312 0.24 -22.29 52.75
C THR A 312 -0.98 -21.68 52.07
N LYS A 313 -1.21 -20.35 52.17
CA LYS A 313 -2.35 -19.68 51.53
C LYS A 313 -2.34 -19.83 50.00
N PHE A 314 -1.19 -19.66 49.37
CA PHE A 314 -1.03 -19.80 47.92
C PHE A 314 -1.07 -21.26 47.49
N ILE A 315 -0.45 -22.16 48.28
CA ILE A 315 -0.50 -23.60 48.03
C ILE A 315 -1.96 -24.09 48.04
N GLN A 316 -2.71 -23.79 49.10
CA GLN A 316 -4.10 -24.23 49.24
C GLN A 316 -5.02 -23.65 48.17
N SER A 317 -4.79 -22.39 47.75
CA SER A 317 -5.58 -21.77 46.67
C SER A 317 -5.31 -22.45 45.32
N THR A 318 -4.03 -22.69 45.02
CA THR A 318 -3.60 -23.45 43.82
C THR A 318 -4.20 -24.85 43.80
N GLU A 319 -4.04 -25.60 44.89
CA GLU A 319 -4.53 -26.98 44.98
C GLU A 319 -6.05 -27.07 44.87
N ARG A 320 -6.77 -26.08 45.38
CA ARG A 320 -8.23 -26.04 45.28
C ARG A 320 -8.71 -25.77 43.86
N ASN A 321 -8.05 -24.89 43.12
CA ASN A 321 -8.32 -24.71 41.71
C ASN A 321 -8.02 -25.99 40.93
N MET A 322 -6.87 -26.64 41.18
CA MET A 322 -6.55 -27.93 40.55
C MET A 322 -7.60 -29.00 40.85
N GLN A 323 -8.08 -29.08 42.10
CA GLN A 323 -9.15 -29.99 42.49
C GLN A 323 -10.46 -29.67 41.76
N TYR A 324 -10.88 -28.40 41.72
CA TYR A 324 -12.09 -27.99 41.00
C TYR A 324 -12.09 -28.47 39.55
N TRP A 325 -10.96 -28.31 38.86
CA TRP A 325 -10.82 -28.72 37.47
C TRP A 325 -10.66 -30.24 37.26
N THR A 326 -10.22 -30.99 38.27
CA THR A 326 -9.93 -32.42 38.14
C THR A 326 -10.91 -33.30 38.91
N THR A 327 -10.70 -33.49 40.21
CA THR A 327 -11.40 -34.45 41.07
C THR A 327 -12.70 -33.90 41.67
N GLY A 328 -12.90 -32.58 41.63
CA GLY A 328 -13.81 -31.85 42.49
C GLY A 328 -13.17 -31.49 43.83
N VAL A 329 -13.63 -30.39 44.44
CA VAL A 329 -13.14 -29.89 45.73
C VAL A 329 -13.77 -30.68 46.87
N GLY A 330 -12.94 -31.38 47.65
CA GLY A 330 -13.39 -32.24 48.74
C GLY A 330 -14.26 -31.51 49.77
N GLY A 331 -15.36 -32.13 50.18
CA GLY A 331 -16.32 -31.52 51.12
C GLY A 331 -17.29 -30.52 50.48
N THR A 332 -17.24 -30.35 49.15
CA THR A 332 -18.18 -29.51 48.38
C THR A 332 -18.76 -30.30 47.20
N SER A 333 -19.72 -29.72 46.49
CA SER A 333 -20.19 -30.22 45.19
C SER A 333 -19.45 -29.58 44.01
N ASP A 334 -18.41 -28.78 44.27
CA ASP A 334 -17.77 -27.95 43.26
C ASP A 334 -16.84 -28.78 42.41
N ARG A 335 -17.14 -28.81 41.11
CA ARG A 335 -16.29 -29.36 40.06
C ARG A 335 -16.66 -28.68 38.75
N VAL A 336 -15.68 -28.41 37.90
CA VAL A 336 -15.96 -27.93 36.54
C VAL A 336 -16.85 -28.92 35.80
N ALA A 337 -17.73 -28.43 34.93
CA ALA A 337 -18.54 -29.32 34.11
C ALA A 337 -17.62 -30.10 33.14
N TYR A 338 -18.02 -31.34 32.85
CA TYR A 338 -17.35 -32.15 31.83
C TYR A 338 -18.36 -32.52 30.75
N THR A 339 -17.95 -32.41 29.50
CA THR A 339 -18.71 -32.97 28.38
C THR A 339 -18.72 -34.49 28.45
N PRO A 340 -19.70 -35.18 27.83
CA PRO A 340 -19.66 -36.63 27.66
C PRO A 340 -18.34 -37.16 27.07
N GLY A 341 -17.71 -36.39 26.18
CA GLY A 341 -16.42 -36.69 25.57
C GLY A 341 -15.21 -36.48 26.48
N GLY A 342 -15.35 -35.82 27.63
CA GLY A 342 -14.27 -35.64 28.61
C GLY A 342 -13.52 -34.30 28.52
N LEU A 343 -14.06 -33.31 27.80
CA LEU A 343 -13.59 -31.92 27.86
C LEU A 343 -14.08 -31.27 29.15
N ALA A 344 -13.18 -30.64 29.91
CA ALA A 344 -13.53 -29.73 30.98
C ALA A 344 -14.10 -28.44 30.37
N HIS A 345 -15.40 -28.24 30.55
CA HIS A 345 -16.19 -27.20 29.89
C HIS A 345 -16.56 -26.12 30.90
N LEU A 346 -15.84 -24.99 30.86
CA LEU A 346 -16.00 -23.90 31.81
C LEU A 346 -17.11 -22.93 31.38
N ASP A 347 -17.07 -22.52 30.11
CA ASP A 347 -17.98 -21.54 29.52
C ASP A 347 -18.17 -21.85 28.03
N GLN A 348 -19.22 -21.30 27.43
CA GLN A 348 -19.49 -21.48 26.00
C GLN A 348 -18.48 -20.73 25.11
N TRP A 349 -17.95 -19.60 25.56
CA TRP A 349 -17.01 -18.79 24.79
C TRP A 349 -15.58 -19.27 24.99
N GLY A 350 -14.96 -19.83 23.95
CA GLY A 350 -13.59 -20.33 24.04
C GLY A 350 -13.43 -21.46 25.05
N ALA A 351 -14.35 -22.43 25.03
CA ALA A 351 -14.31 -23.61 25.90
C ALA A 351 -12.94 -24.31 25.85
N LEU A 352 -12.36 -24.47 24.66
CA LEU A 352 -11.05 -25.08 24.47
C LEU A 352 -9.91 -24.19 24.98
N ARG A 353 -10.01 -22.86 24.82
CA ARG A 353 -9.05 -21.92 25.41
C ARG A 353 -8.96 -22.09 26.91
N TYR A 354 -10.10 -22.16 27.62
CA TYR A 354 -10.07 -22.32 29.08
C TYR A 354 -9.51 -23.68 29.50
N ALA A 355 -9.87 -24.76 28.81
CA ALA A 355 -9.30 -26.07 29.06
C ALA A 355 -7.78 -26.11 28.78
N ALA A 356 -7.30 -25.41 27.74
CA ALA A 356 -5.89 -25.32 27.39
C ALA A 356 -5.11 -24.50 28.43
N ASN A 357 -5.68 -23.39 28.88
CA ASN A 357 -5.13 -22.57 29.95
C ASN A 357 -4.95 -23.39 31.22
N GLN A 358 -6.00 -24.13 31.63
CA GLN A 358 -5.88 -24.99 32.80
C GLN A 358 -4.91 -26.16 32.57
N ALA A 359 -4.83 -26.73 31.37
CA ALA A 359 -3.88 -27.80 31.06
C ALA A 359 -2.43 -27.32 31.23
N PHE A 360 -2.10 -26.13 30.73
CA PHE A 360 -0.79 -25.51 30.95
C PHE A 360 -0.51 -25.29 32.44
N MET A 361 -1.46 -24.70 33.17
CA MET A 361 -1.35 -24.50 34.62
C MET A 361 -1.14 -25.81 35.38
N ALA A 362 -1.85 -26.88 34.99
CA ALA A 362 -1.72 -28.20 35.59
C ALA A 362 -0.38 -28.85 35.28
N PHE A 363 0.19 -28.65 34.09
CA PHE A 363 1.56 -29.09 33.80
C PHE A 363 2.59 -28.39 34.69
N VAL A 364 2.55 -27.05 34.79
CA VAL A 364 3.50 -26.30 35.62
C VAL A 364 3.37 -26.70 37.10
N TYR A 365 2.14 -26.89 37.58
CA TYR A 365 1.90 -27.39 38.93
C TYR A 365 2.42 -28.83 39.12
N SER A 366 2.23 -29.72 38.15
CA SER A 366 2.69 -31.11 38.21
C SER A 366 4.22 -31.24 38.27
N ASP A 367 4.94 -30.30 37.67
CA ASP A 367 6.41 -30.26 37.73
C ASP A 367 6.93 -29.81 39.10
N TRP A 368 6.13 -29.03 39.83
CA TRP A 368 6.50 -28.49 41.13
C TRP A 368 6.02 -29.35 42.32
N VAL A 369 4.80 -29.87 42.28
CA VAL A 369 4.20 -30.58 43.41
C VAL A 369 4.94 -31.90 43.69
N SER A 370 5.30 -32.13 44.94
CA SER A 370 6.02 -33.33 45.36
C SER A 370 5.11 -34.53 45.64
N ASP A 371 3.83 -34.29 45.92
CA ASP A 371 2.85 -35.34 46.15
C ASP A 371 2.58 -36.11 44.85
N PRO A 372 2.90 -37.42 44.77
CA PRO A 372 2.79 -38.19 43.54
C PRO A 372 1.36 -38.25 42.99
N VAL A 373 0.35 -38.34 43.86
CA VAL A 373 -1.05 -38.44 43.43
C VAL A 373 -1.52 -37.13 42.83
N LYS A 374 -1.18 -36.00 43.46
CA LYS A 374 -1.51 -34.67 42.92
C LYS A 374 -0.79 -34.41 41.60
N LYS A 375 0.48 -34.81 41.51
CA LYS A 375 1.29 -34.72 40.30
C LYS A 375 0.65 -35.50 39.14
N ASP A 376 0.36 -36.78 39.36
CA ASP A 376 -0.19 -37.66 38.32
C ASP A 376 -1.60 -37.20 37.91
N THR A 377 -2.42 -36.74 38.85
CA THR A 377 -3.76 -36.20 38.57
C THR A 377 -3.70 -34.96 37.69
N ALA A 378 -2.85 -33.99 38.04
CA ALA A 378 -2.70 -32.75 37.28
C ALA A 378 -2.14 -33.02 35.87
N ARG A 379 -1.11 -33.85 35.78
CA ARG A 379 -0.51 -34.23 34.50
C ARG A 379 -1.51 -34.97 33.60
N SER A 380 -2.21 -35.98 34.12
CA SER A 380 -3.17 -36.77 33.33
C SER A 380 -4.34 -35.92 32.85
N PHE A 381 -4.80 -34.98 33.68
CA PHE A 381 -5.80 -33.99 33.27
C PHE A 381 -5.31 -33.17 32.07
N ALA A 382 -4.10 -32.60 32.17
CA ALA A 382 -3.54 -31.76 31.13
C ALA A 382 -3.36 -32.53 29.80
N GLU A 383 -2.76 -33.73 29.86
CA GLU A 383 -2.61 -34.62 28.70
C GLU A 383 -3.98 -34.92 28.06
N ARG A 384 -5.00 -35.23 28.86
CA ARG A 384 -6.36 -35.52 28.37
C ARG A 384 -7.01 -34.34 27.68
N GLN A 385 -6.86 -33.12 28.21
CA GLN A 385 -7.45 -31.93 27.59
C GLN A 385 -6.77 -31.60 26.27
N ILE A 386 -5.44 -31.76 26.20
CA ILE A 386 -4.70 -31.55 24.95
C ILE A 386 -5.07 -32.61 23.92
N THR A 387 -5.09 -33.90 24.26
CA THR A 387 -5.49 -34.92 23.28
C THR A 387 -6.93 -34.74 22.80
N TYR A 388 -7.84 -34.23 23.64
CA TYR A 388 -9.18 -33.85 23.21
C TYR A 388 -9.15 -32.83 22.07
N MET A 389 -8.34 -31.77 22.20
CA MET A 389 -8.18 -30.73 21.17
C MET A 389 -7.59 -31.27 19.88
N LEU A 390 -6.70 -32.27 19.97
CA LEU A 390 -5.99 -32.83 18.82
C LEU A 390 -6.78 -33.93 18.07
N GLY A 391 -7.83 -34.49 18.68
CA GLY A 391 -8.71 -35.45 18.01
C GLY A 391 -9.35 -36.52 18.89
N ASP A 392 -8.90 -36.69 20.13
CA ASP A 392 -9.42 -37.71 21.08
C ASP A 392 -10.72 -37.24 21.74
N ASN A 393 -11.73 -37.12 20.91
CA ASN A 393 -13.06 -36.63 21.22
C ASN A 393 -14.13 -37.41 20.43
N PRO A 394 -15.42 -37.29 20.78
CA PRO A 394 -16.49 -38.05 20.12
C PRO A 394 -16.61 -37.80 18.60
N ARG A 395 -16.05 -36.71 18.07
CA ARG A 395 -16.03 -36.41 16.62
C ARG A 395 -14.85 -37.05 15.91
N ASN A 396 -13.87 -37.62 16.62
CA ASN A 396 -12.59 -38.10 16.06
C ASN A 396 -11.96 -37.05 15.12
N SER A 397 -12.06 -35.78 15.51
CA SER A 397 -11.72 -34.62 14.67
C SER A 397 -10.90 -33.62 15.47
N SER A 398 -9.85 -33.07 14.88
CA SER A 398 -9.05 -32.00 15.47
C SER A 398 -9.88 -30.72 15.63
N TYR A 399 -9.49 -29.90 16.60
CA TYR A 399 -9.93 -28.51 16.76
C TYR A 399 -8.83 -27.49 16.43
N VAL A 400 -7.66 -27.96 15.99
CA VAL A 400 -6.53 -27.14 15.56
C VAL A 400 -6.52 -27.09 14.04
N ILE A 401 -6.67 -25.90 13.47
CA ILE A 401 -6.82 -25.69 12.02
C ILE A 401 -5.59 -26.21 11.27
N GLY A 402 -5.85 -27.01 10.23
CA GLY A 402 -4.83 -27.61 9.38
C GLY A 402 -3.98 -28.70 10.05
N PHE A 403 -4.35 -29.19 11.24
CA PHE A 403 -3.69 -30.30 11.92
C PHE A 403 -4.65 -31.47 12.16
N GLY A 404 -4.17 -32.70 11.97
CA GLY A 404 -4.91 -33.91 12.31
C GLY A 404 -6.12 -34.19 11.40
N ASN A 405 -6.97 -35.12 11.83
CA ASN A 405 -8.13 -35.53 11.05
C ASN A 405 -9.24 -34.49 11.13
N ASN A 406 -9.88 -34.17 9.99
CA ASN A 406 -11.10 -33.34 9.92
C ASN A 406 -11.03 -32.04 10.75
N SER A 407 -9.90 -31.32 10.67
CA SER A 407 -9.74 -30.01 11.31
C SER A 407 -10.74 -28.98 10.77
N PRO A 408 -11.06 -27.92 11.52
CA PRO A 408 -11.94 -26.84 11.05
C PRO A 408 -11.41 -26.19 9.76
N GLN A 409 -12.34 -25.78 8.89
CA GLN A 409 -12.12 -25.15 7.59
C GLN A 409 -12.76 -23.77 7.47
N HIS A 410 -13.70 -23.43 8.36
CA HIS A 410 -14.45 -22.16 8.31
C HIS A 410 -14.35 -21.37 9.63
N PRO A 411 -13.13 -21.03 10.11
CA PRO A 411 -13.00 -20.16 11.27
C PRO A 411 -13.68 -18.81 11.05
N HIS A 412 -14.08 -18.15 12.13
CA HIS A 412 -14.51 -16.76 12.06
C HIS A 412 -13.27 -15.87 11.94
N HIS A 413 -12.68 -15.76 10.74
CA HIS A 413 -11.47 -14.97 10.55
C HIS A 413 -11.43 -14.27 9.18
N ARG A 414 -11.36 -12.94 9.20
CA ARG A 414 -11.51 -12.08 8.01
C ARG A 414 -10.48 -12.33 6.92
N THR A 415 -9.20 -12.26 7.28
CA THR A 415 -8.11 -12.30 6.29
C THR A 415 -7.94 -13.69 5.71
N SER A 416 -8.07 -14.76 6.51
CA SER A 416 -7.99 -16.14 6.00
C SER A 416 -9.22 -16.54 5.18
N HIS A 417 -10.40 -15.98 5.49
CA HIS A 417 -11.56 -16.10 4.63
C HIS A 417 -11.30 -15.44 3.26
N GLY A 418 -10.69 -14.25 3.28
CA GLY A 418 -10.22 -13.56 2.08
C GLY A 418 -11.35 -13.02 1.20
N SER A 419 -12.44 -12.54 1.81
CA SER A 419 -13.57 -11.96 1.07
C SER A 419 -13.15 -10.74 0.28
N TRP A 420 -13.40 -10.73 -1.02
CA TRP A 420 -13.32 -9.50 -1.82
C TRP A 420 -14.61 -8.66 -1.76
N ASN A 421 -15.65 -9.18 -1.12
CA ASN A 421 -17.03 -8.78 -1.38
C ASN A 421 -17.73 -8.10 -0.20
N ASP A 422 -17.01 -7.89 0.91
CA ASP A 422 -17.57 -7.45 2.20
C ASP A 422 -18.69 -8.38 2.67
N SER A 423 -18.38 -9.68 2.72
CA SER A 423 -19.38 -10.71 3.02
C SER A 423 -18.74 -11.99 3.56
N GLN A 424 -19.33 -12.54 4.62
CA GLN A 424 -18.97 -13.85 5.18
C GLN A 424 -19.43 -15.04 4.33
N SER A 425 -20.28 -14.82 3.32
CA SER A 425 -20.77 -15.88 2.43
C SER A 425 -20.07 -15.91 1.07
N VAL A 426 -19.16 -14.96 0.82
CA VAL A 426 -18.42 -14.85 -0.44
C VAL A 426 -16.94 -14.63 -0.16
N PRO A 427 -16.06 -15.58 -0.53
CA PRO A 427 -16.37 -16.91 -1.08
C PRO A 427 -17.08 -17.83 -0.08
N VAL A 428 -17.55 -18.99 -0.55
CA VAL A 428 -18.17 -19.99 0.36
C VAL A 428 -17.14 -20.64 1.28
N ASN A 429 -15.93 -20.84 0.76
CA ASN A 429 -14.83 -21.47 1.46
C ASN A 429 -13.75 -20.44 1.76
N HIS A 430 -13.01 -20.65 2.84
CA HIS A 430 -11.80 -19.87 3.09
C HIS A 430 -10.79 -20.06 1.96
N ARG A 431 -10.11 -18.97 1.59
CA ARG A 431 -9.08 -18.98 0.54
C ARG A 431 -7.72 -19.40 1.09
N HIS A 432 -7.52 -19.24 2.40
CA HIS A 432 -6.27 -19.50 3.08
C HIS A 432 -6.47 -20.45 4.27
N VAL A 433 -5.45 -21.25 4.58
CA VAL A 433 -5.48 -22.14 5.75
C VAL A 433 -4.80 -21.44 6.92
N LEU A 434 -5.59 -21.14 7.97
CA LEU A 434 -5.11 -20.50 9.19
C LEU A 434 -4.42 -21.52 10.12
N TYR A 435 -3.31 -22.10 9.67
CA TYR A 435 -2.62 -23.19 10.35
C TYR A 435 -2.37 -22.89 11.84
N GLY A 436 -2.73 -23.86 12.69
CA GLY A 436 -2.40 -23.86 14.11
C GLY A 436 -3.35 -23.09 15.02
N ALA A 437 -4.29 -22.32 14.47
CA ALA A 437 -5.31 -21.66 15.28
C ALA A 437 -6.19 -22.70 15.99
N LEU A 438 -6.37 -22.53 17.30
CA LEU A 438 -7.31 -23.29 18.11
C LEU A 438 -8.67 -22.58 18.09
N VAL A 439 -9.71 -23.28 17.62
CA VAL A 439 -11.08 -22.71 17.62
C VAL A 439 -11.67 -22.70 19.03
N GLY A 440 -12.72 -21.90 19.25
CA GLY A 440 -13.43 -21.82 20.54
C GLY A 440 -13.93 -23.17 21.05
N GLY A 441 -14.38 -24.04 20.14
CA GLY A 441 -14.65 -25.44 20.40
C GLY A 441 -16.12 -25.79 20.64
N PRO A 442 -16.40 -27.00 21.15
CA PRO A 442 -17.75 -27.53 21.18
C PRO A 442 -18.61 -26.94 22.30
N SER A 443 -19.91 -27.14 22.16
CA SER A 443 -20.86 -26.99 23.26
C SER A 443 -20.58 -27.99 24.39
N LYS A 444 -21.25 -27.80 25.53
CA LYS A 444 -21.16 -28.69 26.71
C LYS A 444 -21.57 -30.16 26.46
N THR A 445 -22.08 -30.49 25.27
CA THR A 445 -22.45 -31.85 24.86
C THR A 445 -21.59 -32.39 23.71
N ASP A 446 -20.40 -31.84 23.51
CA ASP A 446 -19.48 -32.18 22.40
C ASP A 446 -20.01 -31.83 20.99
N SER A 447 -21.10 -31.06 20.89
CA SER A 447 -21.65 -30.65 19.61
C SER A 447 -20.85 -29.48 19.06
N TYR A 448 -20.46 -29.57 17.79
CA TYR A 448 -19.69 -28.55 17.09
C TYR A 448 -20.07 -28.54 15.61
N THR A 449 -20.22 -27.34 15.06
CA THR A 449 -20.49 -27.09 13.65
C THR A 449 -19.42 -26.16 13.11
N ASP A 450 -18.74 -26.59 12.05
CA ASP A 450 -17.74 -25.76 11.38
C ASP A 450 -18.46 -24.75 10.47
N SER A 451 -18.61 -23.52 10.96
CA SER A 451 -19.34 -22.44 10.30
C SER A 451 -18.70 -21.09 10.62
N ILE A 452 -18.39 -20.31 9.58
CA ILE A 452 -17.88 -18.94 9.69
C ILE A 452 -18.81 -18.02 10.50
N ASN A 453 -20.11 -18.28 10.52
CA ASN A 453 -21.09 -17.46 11.26
C ASN A 453 -21.18 -17.81 12.75
N ASP A 454 -20.55 -18.90 13.19
CA ASP A 454 -20.55 -19.32 14.59
C ASP A 454 -19.32 -18.76 15.32
N TYR A 455 -19.36 -17.47 15.63
CA TYR A 455 -18.31 -16.79 16.42
C TYR A 455 -18.19 -17.28 17.87
N VAL A 456 -19.01 -18.25 18.31
CA VAL A 456 -18.85 -18.86 19.64
C VAL A 456 -17.91 -20.07 19.53
N SER A 457 -18.23 -20.98 18.60
CA SER A 457 -17.49 -22.23 18.44
C SER A 457 -16.28 -22.10 17.51
N ASN A 458 -16.33 -21.19 16.54
CA ASN A 458 -15.37 -21.06 15.44
C ASN A 458 -14.52 -19.78 15.47
N GLU A 459 -14.66 -18.94 16.50
CA GLU A 459 -13.70 -17.87 16.74
C GLU A 459 -12.32 -18.44 17.02
N VAL A 460 -11.30 -17.67 16.64
CA VAL A 460 -9.88 -17.92 16.89
C VAL A 460 -9.29 -16.63 17.45
N ALA A 461 -8.36 -16.72 18.40
CA ALA A 461 -7.77 -15.53 19.01
C ALA A 461 -6.35 -15.78 19.50
N THR A 462 -5.57 -14.71 19.63
CA THR A 462 -4.21 -14.75 20.19
C THR A 462 -4.19 -15.39 21.58
N ASP A 463 -5.18 -15.10 22.43
CA ASP A 463 -5.29 -15.65 23.78
C ASP A 463 -5.71 -17.13 23.79
N TYR A 464 -6.43 -17.59 22.76
CA TYR A 464 -6.85 -19.00 22.63
C TYR A 464 -5.64 -19.91 22.43
N ASN A 465 -4.65 -19.44 21.68
CA ASN A 465 -3.44 -20.18 21.40
C ASN A 465 -2.36 -20.04 22.48
N ALA A 466 -2.44 -19.07 23.39
CA ALA A 466 -1.29 -18.68 24.20
C ALA A 466 -0.83 -19.78 25.16
N ALA A 467 -1.68 -20.17 26.10
CA ALA A 467 -1.35 -21.27 27.01
C ALA A 467 -1.40 -22.64 26.31
N PHE A 468 -2.19 -22.77 25.25
CA PHE A 468 -2.21 -23.96 24.40
C PHE A 468 -0.81 -24.26 23.83
N THR A 469 -0.15 -23.25 23.26
CA THR A 469 1.22 -23.35 22.74
C THR A 469 2.17 -23.87 23.82
N GLY A 470 2.07 -23.33 25.05
CA GLY A 470 2.90 -23.78 26.17
C GLY A 470 2.61 -25.20 26.63
N ALA A 471 1.34 -25.61 26.63
CA ALA A 471 0.96 -26.99 26.94
C ALA A 471 1.47 -27.96 25.87
N ILE A 472 1.45 -27.59 24.58
CA ILE A 472 2.05 -28.38 23.51
C ILE A 472 3.57 -28.49 23.66
N ALA A 473 4.27 -27.41 24.04
CA ALA A 473 5.71 -27.47 24.32
C ALA A 473 6.04 -28.48 25.43
N LYS A 474 5.18 -28.59 26.45
CA LYS A 474 5.28 -29.66 27.46
C LYS A 474 4.98 -31.05 26.87
N MET A 475 3.99 -31.18 26.01
CA MET A 475 3.72 -32.46 25.33
C MET A 475 4.89 -32.93 24.47
N VAL A 476 5.60 -32.02 23.81
CA VAL A 476 6.86 -32.33 23.09
C VAL A 476 7.89 -32.93 24.05
N LEU A 477 8.05 -32.36 25.25
CA LEU A 477 8.99 -32.89 26.24
C LEU A 477 8.60 -34.27 26.77
N LEU A 478 7.29 -34.50 26.96
CA LEU A 478 6.79 -35.75 27.55
C LEU A 478 6.71 -36.89 26.53
N HIS A 479 6.31 -36.58 25.30
CA HIS A 479 5.88 -37.57 24.29
C HIS A 479 6.48 -37.33 22.90
N GLY A 480 7.21 -36.24 22.69
CA GLY A 480 7.75 -35.82 21.38
C GLY A 480 9.10 -36.42 21.00
N GLN A 481 9.64 -37.37 21.77
CA GLN A 481 10.96 -37.96 21.47
C GLN A 481 10.95 -38.63 20.08
N GLY A 482 11.80 -38.13 19.18
CA GLY A 482 11.90 -38.62 17.80
C GLY A 482 10.88 -38.05 16.82
N GLN A 483 9.92 -37.25 17.30
CA GLN A 483 9.03 -36.47 16.44
C GLN A 483 9.80 -35.30 15.83
N GLN A 484 9.38 -34.86 14.65
CA GLN A 484 9.96 -33.73 13.94
C GLN A 484 8.85 -32.82 13.43
N PRO A 485 9.08 -31.50 13.38
CA PRO A 485 8.19 -30.59 12.66
C PRO A 485 8.17 -30.95 11.16
N LEU A 486 7.22 -30.40 10.42
CA LEU A 486 7.18 -30.56 8.97
C LEU A 486 8.35 -29.78 8.35
N ALA A 487 9.14 -30.46 7.51
CA ALA A 487 10.33 -29.87 6.90
C ALA A 487 10.02 -28.81 5.82
N GLN A 488 8.86 -28.92 5.16
CA GLN A 488 8.38 -28.00 4.13
C GLN A 488 7.06 -27.37 4.60
N PHE A 489 7.18 -26.42 5.51
CA PHE A 489 6.04 -25.73 6.09
C PHE A 489 6.33 -24.22 6.17
N PRO A 490 5.34 -23.36 5.83
CA PRO A 490 4.02 -23.69 5.31
C PRO A 490 4.08 -24.25 3.87
N PRO A 491 3.12 -25.11 3.46
CA PRO A 491 2.98 -25.48 2.06
C PRO A 491 2.53 -24.25 1.24
N ALA A 492 2.97 -24.16 -0.02
CA ALA A 492 2.47 -23.15 -0.94
C ALA A 492 0.96 -23.35 -1.19
N GLU A 493 0.20 -22.26 -1.14
CA GLU A 493 -1.22 -22.26 -1.37
C GLU A 493 -1.54 -22.32 -2.87
N THR A 494 -2.72 -22.84 -3.19
CA THR A 494 -3.22 -22.83 -4.56
C THR A 494 -3.84 -21.47 -4.85
N ARG A 495 -3.16 -20.67 -5.68
CA ARG A 495 -3.63 -19.34 -6.09
C ARG A 495 -4.74 -19.47 -7.13
N GLU A 496 -5.74 -18.61 -7.01
CA GLU A 496 -6.75 -18.40 -8.06
C GLU A 496 -6.41 -17.13 -8.87
N ASP A 497 -7.08 -16.93 -10.02
CA ASP A 497 -6.86 -15.69 -10.77
C ASP A 497 -7.39 -14.49 -10.00
N GLU A 498 -6.48 -13.57 -9.67
CA GLU A 498 -6.76 -12.45 -8.77
C GLU A 498 -7.32 -11.23 -9.49
N MET A 499 -6.85 -10.95 -10.70
CA MET A 499 -7.25 -9.78 -11.49
C MET A 499 -7.68 -10.23 -12.86
N PHE A 500 -8.92 -9.97 -13.27
CA PHE A 500 -9.45 -10.47 -14.56
C PHE A 500 -10.63 -9.63 -15.02
N VAL A 501 -11.05 -9.83 -16.28
CA VAL A 501 -12.27 -9.23 -16.84
C VAL A 501 -13.36 -10.28 -16.99
N GLU A 502 -14.58 -9.92 -16.60
CA GLU A 502 -15.81 -10.60 -17.02
C GLU A 502 -16.49 -9.75 -18.10
N ALA A 503 -16.92 -10.33 -19.21
CA ALA A 503 -17.48 -9.58 -20.33
C ALA A 503 -18.76 -10.19 -20.92
N SER A 504 -19.66 -9.32 -21.39
CA SER A 504 -20.79 -9.69 -22.26
C SER A 504 -21.02 -8.63 -23.34
N VAL A 505 -21.75 -9.00 -24.39
CA VAL A 505 -22.23 -8.04 -25.39
C VAL A 505 -23.34 -7.18 -24.75
N ASN A 506 -23.16 -5.87 -24.74
CA ASN A 506 -24.21 -4.93 -24.32
C ASN A 506 -25.17 -4.65 -25.48
N ALA A 507 -24.63 -4.41 -26.66
CA ALA A 507 -25.35 -4.19 -27.91
C ALA A 507 -24.46 -4.54 -29.11
N SER A 508 -25.07 -4.86 -30.25
CA SER A 508 -24.35 -5.03 -31.51
C SER A 508 -25.21 -4.58 -32.69
N GLY A 509 -24.55 -4.24 -33.79
CA GLY A 509 -25.20 -3.86 -35.04
C GLY A 509 -24.33 -4.24 -36.25
N SER A 510 -24.77 -3.87 -37.45
CA SER A 510 -24.06 -4.20 -38.69
C SER A 510 -22.70 -3.51 -38.83
N ASN A 511 -22.42 -2.48 -38.02
CA ASN A 511 -21.19 -1.70 -38.05
C ASN A 511 -20.53 -1.52 -36.68
N PHE A 512 -20.99 -2.20 -35.62
CA PHE A 512 -20.43 -2.01 -34.28
C PHE A 512 -20.64 -3.20 -33.35
N VAL A 513 -19.80 -3.25 -32.31
CA VAL A 513 -20.04 -4.01 -31.08
C VAL A 513 -19.87 -3.10 -29.87
N GLU A 514 -20.73 -3.30 -28.88
CA GLU A 514 -20.62 -2.66 -27.58
C GLU A 514 -20.47 -3.74 -26.52
N ILE A 515 -19.37 -3.66 -25.76
CA ILE A 515 -18.97 -4.62 -24.74
C ILE A 515 -19.28 -4.03 -23.37
N ARG A 516 -19.92 -4.82 -22.52
CA ARG A 516 -20.03 -4.60 -21.08
C ARG A 516 -18.93 -5.41 -20.39
N ALA A 517 -17.94 -4.73 -19.83
CA ALA A 517 -16.82 -5.35 -19.13
C ALA A 517 -16.82 -5.00 -17.64
N LEU A 518 -16.52 -5.99 -16.81
CA LEU A 518 -16.30 -5.87 -15.36
C LEU A 518 -14.83 -6.21 -15.06
N LEU A 519 -14.02 -5.20 -14.78
CA LEU A 519 -12.65 -5.37 -14.30
C LEU A 519 -12.71 -5.73 -12.81
N ASN A 520 -12.21 -6.92 -12.45
CA ASN A 520 -12.22 -7.47 -11.10
C ASN A 520 -10.81 -7.40 -10.47
N ASN A 521 -10.73 -7.03 -9.19
CA ASN A 521 -9.61 -7.24 -8.28
C ASN A 521 -10.12 -8.07 -7.09
N ARG A 522 -9.81 -9.36 -7.10
CA ARG A 522 -10.08 -10.34 -6.05
C ARG A 522 -8.77 -10.86 -5.47
N THR A 523 -7.76 -10.01 -5.33
CA THR A 523 -6.46 -10.39 -4.78
C THR A 523 -6.57 -11.01 -3.38
N GLY A 524 -5.64 -11.91 -3.07
CA GLY A 524 -5.55 -12.68 -1.83
C GLY A 524 -4.13 -13.15 -1.48
N TRP A 525 -3.14 -13.03 -2.39
CA TRP A 525 -1.76 -13.48 -2.16
C TRP A 525 -0.69 -12.39 -2.38
N PRO A 526 -0.62 -11.35 -1.53
CA PRO A 526 -1.64 -10.96 -0.56
C PRO A 526 -2.76 -10.14 -1.24
N ALA A 527 -3.83 -9.89 -0.48
CA ALA A 527 -4.82 -8.89 -0.88
C ALA A 527 -4.16 -7.51 -1.06
N ARG A 528 -4.48 -6.82 -2.15
CA ARG A 528 -3.88 -5.52 -2.47
C ARG A 528 -4.85 -4.60 -3.21
N ALA A 529 -4.76 -3.32 -2.91
CA ALA A 529 -5.49 -2.27 -3.61
C ALA A 529 -4.69 -1.78 -4.81
N SER A 530 -5.38 -1.39 -5.88
CA SER A 530 -4.75 -0.84 -7.07
C SER A 530 -5.47 0.40 -7.58
N LYS A 531 -4.71 1.34 -8.12
CA LYS A 531 -5.20 2.51 -8.87
C LYS A 531 -4.64 2.56 -10.29
N GLU A 532 -4.05 1.47 -10.78
CA GLU A 532 -3.28 1.46 -12.04
C GLU A 532 -3.69 0.28 -12.94
N MET A 533 -4.88 -0.28 -12.69
CA MET A 533 -5.38 -1.41 -13.46
C MET A 533 -5.90 -0.95 -14.83
N SER A 534 -5.66 -1.77 -15.85
CA SER A 534 -6.18 -1.58 -17.19
C SER A 534 -6.40 -2.94 -17.87
N PHE A 535 -7.09 -2.96 -19.00
CA PHE A 535 -7.17 -4.14 -19.85
C PHE A 535 -7.20 -3.74 -21.32
N ASN A 536 -6.86 -4.68 -22.21
CA ASN A 536 -6.86 -4.45 -23.66
C ASN A 536 -7.94 -5.30 -24.34
N TYR A 537 -8.66 -4.70 -25.29
CA TYR A 537 -9.60 -5.40 -26.16
C TYR A 537 -9.07 -5.39 -27.60
N TYR A 538 -8.73 -6.56 -28.13
CA TYR A 538 -8.11 -6.78 -29.44
C TYR A 538 -9.16 -7.08 -30.51
N VAL A 539 -8.99 -6.44 -31.67
CA VAL A 539 -9.82 -6.58 -32.87
C VAL A 539 -8.94 -6.91 -34.09
N ASP A 540 -9.50 -7.66 -35.03
CA ASP A 540 -8.92 -7.90 -36.36
C ASP A 540 -9.66 -7.02 -37.37
N LEU A 541 -8.96 -6.08 -38.00
CA LEU A 541 -9.56 -5.13 -38.96
C LEU A 541 -9.43 -5.56 -40.43
N SER A 542 -9.12 -6.82 -40.71
CA SER A 542 -8.95 -7.31 -42.08
C SER A 542 -10.16 -7.04 -42.97
N GLU A 543 -11.38 -7.14 -42.45
CA GLU A 543 -12.61 -6.84 -43.18
C GLU A 543 -12.83 -5.34 -43.42
N ALA A 544 -12.42 -4.48 -42.49
CA ALA A 544 -12.46 -3.04 -42.66
C ALA A 544 -11.46 -2.58 -43.74
N ILE A 545 -10.24 -3.12 -43.70
CA ILE A 545 -9.17 -2.83 -44.67
C ILE A 545 -9.57 -3.33 -46.07
N ALA A 546 -10.16 -4.52 -46.18
CA ALA A 546 -10.69 -5.03 -47.44
C ALA A 546 -11.82 -4.15 -48.01
N ALA A 547 -12.58 -3.47 -47.14
CA ALA A 547 -13.61 -2.51 -47.51
C ALA A 547 -13.08 -1.09 -47.78
N GLY A 548 -11.76 -0.86 -47.64
CA GLY A 548 -11.11 0.42 -47.92
C GLY A 548 -11.04 1.39 -46.74
N TYR A 549 -11.24 0.91 -45.51
CA TYR A 549 -11.19 1.70 -44.28
C TYR A 549 -9.95 1.36 -43.43
N GLY A 550 -9.43 2.35 -42.72
CA GLY A 550 -8.30 2.20 -41.80
C GLY A 550 -8.73 2.17 -40.32
N PRO A 551 -7.81 1.84 -39.39
CA PRO A 551 -8.06 1.95 -37.95
C PRO A 551 -8.50 3.36 -37.52
N GLU A 552 -8.07 4.41 -38.23
CA GLU A 552 -8.46 5.81 -38.01
C GLU A 552 -9.95 6.09 -38.29
N ASP A 553 -10.60 5.26 -39.09
CA ASP A 553 -12.03 5.36 -39.41
C ASP A 553 -12.91 4.65 -38.36
N ILE A 554 -12.30 3.86 -37.46
CA ILE A 554 -12.99 3.12 -36.41
C ILE A 554 -13.00 3.97 -35.13
N THR A 555 -14.20 4.21 -34.60
CA THR A 555 -14.38 4.98 -33.36
C THR A 555 -14.49 4.07 -32.16
N VAL A 556 -13.81 4.44 -31.07
CA VAL A 556 -13.96 3.81 -29.76
C VAL A 556 -14.55 4.82 -28.78
N THR A 557 -15.68 4.49 -28.16
CA THR A 557 -16.38 5.40 -27.25
C THR A 557 -16.84 4.67 -25.99
N ALA A 558 -16.82 5.35 -24.84
CA ALA A 558 -17.31 4.84 -23.56
C ALA A 558 -18.52 5.67 -23.07
N GLY A 559 -19.49 5.90 -23.97
CA GLY A 559 -20.63 6.79 -23.73
C GLY A 559 -21.84 6.16 -23.04
N GLY A 560 -21.80 4.85 -22.75
CA GLY A 560 -22.84 4.13 -22.01
C GLY A 560 -22.67 4.29 -20.50
N TYR A 561 -22.57 3.18 -19.77
CA TYR A 561 -22.24 3.16 -18.35
C TYR A 561 -20.72 3.03 -18.12
N ASN A 562 -20.15 3.83 -17.22
CA ASN A 562 -18.71 3.83 -16.96
C ASN A 562 -18.40 4.22 -15.50
N GLN A 563 -17.68 3.37 -14.78
CA GLN A 563 -17.29 3.57 -13.38
C GLN A 563 -15.81 3.99 -13.22
N GLY A 564 -15.39 5.03 -13.95
CA GLY A 564 -14.07 5.66 -13.77
C GLY A 564 -12.96 5.12 -14.69
N GLY A 565 -13.32 4.40 -15.76
CA GLY A 565 -12.39 3.99 -16.80
C GLY A 565 -12.36 4.99 -17.97
N THR A 566 -11.32 4.93 -18.78
CA THR A 566 -11.22 5.64 -20.06
C THR A 566 -10.88 4.66 -21.18
N VAL A 567 -11.14 5.04 -22.43
CA VAL A 567 -10.84 4.20 -23.60
C VAL A 567 -9.93 4.96 -24.55
N SER A 568 -8.93 4.28 -25.11
CA SER A 568 -8.10 4.83 -26.17
C SER A 568 -8.75 4.67 -27.55
N ALA A 569 -8.32 5.47 -28.53
CA ALA A 569 -8.45 5.09 -29.94
C ALA A 569 -7.73 3.75 -30.21
N LEU A 570 -8.00 3.12 -31.36
CA LEU A 570 -7.32 1.89 -31.72
C LEU A 570 -5.81 2.11 -31.89
N GLN A 571 -5.04 1.23 -31.27
CA GLN A 571 -3.58 1.17 -31.31
C GLN A 571 -3.15 -0.09 -32.05
N PRO A 572 -2.09 -0.03 -32.88
CA PRO A 572 -1.60 -1.21 -33.58
C PRO A 572 -0.99 -2.21 -32.58
N TYR A 573 -1.40 -3.47 -32.66
CA TYR A 573 -0.73 -4.58 -31.98
C TYR A 573 0.19 -5.33 -32.96
N ASP A 574 -0.38 -5.72 -34.10
CA ASP A 574 0.31 -6.33 -35.23
C ASP A 574 -0.37 -5.85 -36.51
N ALA A 575 0.01 -4.66 -36.96
CA ALA A 575 -0.59 -4.03 -38.13
C ALA A 575 -0.39 -4.84 -39.43
N ALA A 576 0.66 -5.67 -39.50
CA ALA A 576 0.92 -6.53 -40.65
C ALA A 576 -0.13 -7.64 -40.78
N ASN A 577 -0.65 -8.11 -39.66
CA ASN A 577 -1.77 -9.05 -39.59
C ASN A 577 -3.10 -8.38 -39.23
N HIS A 578 -3.18 -7.05 -39.34
CA HIS A 578 -4.38 -6.26 -39.12
C HIS A 578 -4.96 -6.32 -37.69
N ILE A 579 -4.13 -6.65 -36.70
CA ILE A 579 -4.55 -6.72 -35.30
C ILE A 579 -4.30 -5.39 -34.60
N TYR A 580 -5.37 -4.85 -34.00
CA TYR A 580 -5.37 -3.60 -33.24
C TYR A 580 -6.01 -3.84 -31.87
N TYR A 581 -5.87 -2.87 -30.96
CA TYR A 581 -6.55 -2.92 -29.67
C TYR A 581 -6.97 -1.53 -29.18
N THR A 582 -7.97 -1.50 -28.31
CA THR A 582 -8.23 -0.35 -27.45
C THR A 582 -7.80 -0.68 -26.02
N LYS A 583 -7.08 0.26 -25.39
CA LYS A 583 -6.76 0.19 -23.96
C LYS A 583 -7.93 0.76 -23.18
N VAL A 584 -8.41 0.00 -22.21
CA VAL A 584 -9.38 0.44 -21.22
C VAL A 584 -8.66 0.66 -19.90
N ASP A 585 -8.54 1.93 -19.50
CA ASP A 585 -7.63 2.37 -18.44
C ASP A 585 -8.40 2.91 -17.23
N PHE A 586 -8.22 2.29 -16.06
CA PHE A 586 -8.81 2.71 -14.79
C PHE A 586 -7.79 3.44 -13.89
N THR A 587 -6.70 3.96 -14.46
CA THR A 587 -5.70 4.72 -13.71
C THR A 587 -6.34 5.87 -12.93
N GLY A 588 -6.11 5.91 -11.62
CA GLY A 588 -6.73 6.85 -10.66
C GLY A 588 -7.99 6.31 -9.97
N THR A 589 -8.61 5.25 -10.48
CA THR A 589 -9.77 4.60 -9.85
C THR A 589 -9.32 3.50 -8.90
N LEU A 590 -9.66 3.64 -7.61
CA LEU A 590 -9.32 2.63 -6.61
C LEU A 590 -10.17 1.36 -6.76
N ILE A 591 -9.51 0.22 -6.96
CA ILE A 591 -10.11 -1.11 -7.03
C ILE A 591 -9.39 -2.01 -6.02
N TYR A 592 -10.13 -2.58 -5.08
CA TYR A 592 -9.57 -3.39 -3.99
C TYR A 592 -10.58 -4.44 -3.48
N PRO A 593 -10.11 -5.61 -2.99
CA PRO A 593 -10.96 -6.71 -2.54
C PRO A 593 -11.61 -6.41 -1.17
N GLY A 594 -12.58 -5.50 -1.12
CA GLY A 594 -13.18 -5.07 0.15
C GLY A 594 -14.63 -4.60 0.08
N GLY A 595 -15.39 -5.06 -0.92
CA GLY A 595 -16.82 -4.73 -1.04
C GLY A 595 -17.39 -4.90 -2.45
N GLN A 596 -18.72 -5.04 -2.54
CA GLN A 596 -19.46 -5.31 -3.79
C GLN A 596 -19.11 -4.37 -4.96
N SER A 597 -18.93 -3.08 -4.65
CA SER A 597 -18.57 -2.04 -5.63
C SER A 597 -17.07 -1.69 -5.60
N ALA A 598 -16.35 -2.10 -4.56
CA ALA A 598 -14.94 -1.82 -4.39
C ALA A 598 -14.08 -2.71 -5.28
N HIS A 599 -14.35 -4.02 -5.27
CA HIS A 599 -13.53 -5.03 -5.93
C HIS A 599 -13.69 -5.10 -7.45
N ARG A 600 -14.67 -4.39 -8.02
CA ARG A 600 -14.89 -4.39 -9.46
C ARG A 600 -15.35 -3.03 -9.98
N LYS A 601 -15.08 -2.77 -11.26
CA LYS A 601 -15.58 -1.60 -11.98
C LYS A 601 -16.12 -2.02 -13.34
N GLU A 602 -17.32 -1.53 -13.65
CA GLU A 602 -17.96 -1.73 -14.94
C GLU A 602 -17.62 -0.59 -15.91
N ILE A 603 -17.44 -0.97 -17.17
CA ILE A 603 -17.42 -0.05 -18.29
C ILE A 603 -18.10 -0.67 -19.50
N GLN A 604 -18.93 0.13 -20.16
CA GLN A 604 -19.55 -0.16 -21.43
C GLN A 604 -18.86 0.68 -22.49
N PHE A 605 -18.18 0.01 -23.42
CA PHE A 605 -17.47 0.67 -24.52
C PHE A 605 -17.88 0.08 -25.86
N ARG A 606 -17.93 0.95 -26.87
CA ARG A 606 -18.35 0.63 -28.23
C ARG A 606 -17.20 0.85 -29.19
N ILE A 607 -16.98 -0.13 -30.05
CA ILE A 607 -16.11 -0.05 -31.22
C ILE A 607 -17.00 -0.03 -32.45
N ALA A 608 -16.92 1.02 -33.26
CA ALA A 608 -17.85 1.25 -34.37
C ALA A 608 -17.14 1.74 -35.64
N ALA A 609 -17.39 1.03 -36.74
CA ALA A 609 -17.12 1.48 -38.10
C ALA A 609 -18.06 2.62 -38.52
N PRO A 610 -17.75 3.36 -39.60
CA PRO A 610 -18.58 4.47 -40.07
C PRO A 610 -20.05 4.10 -40.28
N LEU A 611 -20.94 5.08 -40.09
CA LEU A 611 -22.38 4.88 -40.28
C LEU A 611 -22.70 4.38 -41.70
N ASN A 612 -23.74 3.55 -41.81
CA ASN A 612 -24.21 2.96 -43.07
C ASN A 612 -23.21 1.97 -43.72
N THR A 613 -22.27 1.42 -42.96
CA THR A 613 -21.43 0.29 -43.36
C THR A 613 -22.00 -1.04 -42.87
N ASN A 614 -21.56 -2.14 -43.46
CA ASN A 614 -22.01 -3.51 -43.12
C ASN A 614 -20.88 -4.55 -43.17
N PHE A 615 -19.62 -4.11 -43.13
CA PHE A 615 -18.47 -5.01 -43.18
C PHE A 615 -18.02 -5.53 -41.80
N TRP A 616 -18.46 -4.90 -40.71
CA TRP A 616 -17.98 -5.20 -39.35
C TRP A 616 -18.16 -6.67 -38.97
N ASN A 617 -17.08 -7.31 -38.51
CA ASN A 617 -17.07 -8.73 -38.15
C ASN A 617 -16.46 -8.93 -36.77
N ASN A 618 -17.25 -9.40 -35.80
CA ASN A 618 -16.73 -9.71 -34.47
C ASN A 618 -16.10 -11.12 -34.39
N ALA A 619 -16.38 -11.99 -35.37
CA ALA A 619 -16.09 -13.41 -35.23
C ALA A 619 -14.58 -13.75 -35.34
N ASN A 620 -13.79 -12.87 -35.96
CA ASN A 620 -12.33 -12.95 -36.06
C ASN A 620 -11.61 -12.17 -34.94
N ASP A 621 -12.31 -11.34 -34.16
CA ASP A 621 -11.71 -10.60 -33.06
C ASP A 621 -11.24 -11.55 -31.95
N PHE A 622 -9.97 -11.41 -31.55
CA PHE A 622 -9.40 -12.21 -30.47
C PHE A 622 -10.16 -12.02 -29.16
N SER A 623 -10.44 -10.76 -28.77
CA SER A 623 -11.10 -10.44 -27.50
C SER A 623 -12.60 -10.70 -27.49
N PHE A 624 -13.22 -10.90 -28.66
CA PHE A 624 -14.64 -11.29 -28.73
C PHE A 624 -14.85 -12.78 -28.45
N GLN A 625 -13.83 -13.62 -28.64
CA GLN A 625 -13.94 -15.05 -28.38
C GLN A 625 -14.27 -15.31 -26.91
N GLY A 626 -15.36 -16.05 -26.66
CA GLY A 626 -15.81 -16.39 -25.31
C GLY A 626 -16.55 -15.27 -24.56
N VAL A 627 -16.76 -14.09 -25.17
CA VAL A 627 -17.63 -13.05 -24.59
C VAL A 627 -19.08 -13.56 -24.55
N ALA A 628 -19.76 -13.37 -23.42
CA ALA A 628 -21.14 -13.82 -23.28
C ALA A 628 -22.10 -13.04 -24.20
N ALA A 629 -23.14 -13.72 -24.70
CA ALA A 629 -24.14 -13.11 -25.57
C ALA A 629 -24.92 -11.97 -24.89
N GLN A 630 -25.63 -11.18 -25.70
CA GLN A 630 -26.43 -10.07 -25.20
C GLN A 630 -27.51 -10.53 -24.21
N GLY A 631 -27.64 -9.80 -23.09
CA GLY A 631 -28.58 -10.12 -22.03
C GLY A 631 -28.14 -11.26 -21.09
N VAL A 632 -26.97 -11.84 -21.33
CA VAL A 632 -26.34 -12.82 -20.44
C VAL A 632 -25.40 -12.11 -19.46
N THR A 633 -25.31 -12.61 -18.23
CA THR A 633 -24.36 -12.15 -17.22
C THR A 633 -22.93 -12.21 -17.79
N PRO A 634 -22.09 -11.16 -17.60
CA PRO A 634 -20.70 -11.20 -18.01
C PRO A 634 -19.98 -12.45 -17.51
N VAL A 635 -19.20 -13.08 -18.39
CA VAL A 635 -18.40 -14.28 -18.06
C VAL A 635 -16.93 -13.94 -18.08
N LYS A 636 -16.17 -14.53 -17.15
CA LYS A 636 -14.71 -14.42 -17.13
C LYS A 636 -14.12 -14.93 -18.44
N THR A 637 -13.23 -14.15 -19.05
CA THR A 637 -12.56 -14.52 -20.31
C THR A 637 -11.07 -14.23 -20.23
N ALA A 638 -10.25 -15.16 -20.72
CA ALA A 638 -8.80 -14.96 -20.83
C ALA A 638 -8.44 -14.08 -22.02
N ASN A 639 -9.34 -13.89 -22.99
CA ASN A 639 -9.04 -13.16 -24.22
C ASN A 639 -9.10 -11.63 -24.07
N ILE A 640 -9.35 -11.13 -22.85
CA ILE A 640 -9.26 -9.72 -22.49
C ILE A 640 -8.20 -9.60 -21.39
N PRO A 641 -6.91 -9.46 -21.77
CA PRO A 641 -5.82 -9.47 -20.80
C PRO A 641 -5.81 -8.22 -19.94
N VAL A 642 -5.47 -8.40 -18.67
CA VAL A 642 -5.43 -7.38 -17.62
C VAL A 642 -3.99 -7.01 -17.30
N PHE A 643 -3.78 -5.72 -17.03
CA PHE A 643 -2.51 -5.14 -16.68
C PHE A 643 -2.63 -4.30 -15.41
N GLU A 644 -1.58 -4.28 -14.59
CA GLU A 644 -1.42 -3.38 -13.45
C GLU A 644 -0.12 -2.60 -13.65
N ALA A 645 -0.20 -1.27 -13.70
CA ALA A 645 0.96 -0.40 -14.00
C ALA A 645 1.71 -0.79 -15.30
N GLY A 646 0.99 -1.38 -16.27
CA GLY A 646 1.55 -1.88 -17.53
C GLY A 646 2.10 -3.32 -17.47
N VAL A 647 2.20 -3.94 -16.29
CA VAL A 647 2.61 -5.33 -16.13
C VAL A 647 1.44 -6.27 -16.41
N HIS A 648 1.66 -7.30 -17.22
CA HIS A 648 0.63 -8.30 -17.55
C HIS A 648 0.29 -9.18 -16.34
N MET A 649 -0.98 -9.19 -15.93
CA MET A 649 -1.46 -9.87 -14.71
C MET A 649 -2.29 -11.11 -15.02
N TYR A 650 -3.06 -11.11 -16.11
CA TYR A 650 -3.99 -12.18 -16.45
C TYR A 650 -4.38 -12.15 -17.91
N GLY A 651 -4.72 -13.32 -18.44
CA GLY A 651 -5.26 -13.50 -19.79
C GLY A 651 -4.18 -13.91 -20.79
N GLU A 652 -4.63 -14.05 -22.03
CA GLU A 652 -3.80 -14.42 -23.16
C GLU A 652 -3.66 -13.22 -24.10
N LEU A 653 -2.53 -13.17 -24.80
CA LEU A 653 -2.27 -12.18 -25.82
C LEU A 653 -2.47 -12.80 -27.21
N PRO A 654 -2.94 -12.05 -28.22
CA PRO A 654 -3.04 -12.60 -29.58
C PRO A 654 -1.66 -13.03 -30.10
N ALA A 655 -1.61 -14.13 -30.86
CA ALA A 655 -0.37 -14.61 -31.46
C ALA A 655 0.18 -13.62 -32.51
N GLY A 656 1.50 -13.46 -32.60
CA GLY A 656 2.17 -12.69 -33.67
C GLY A 656 2.60 -11.26 -33.30
N GLY A 657 2.21 -10.73 -32.14
CA GLY A 657 2.67 -9.41 -31.65
C GLY A 657 3.70 -9.51 -30.52
N GLY A 658 4.49 -8.46 -30.34
CA GLY A 658 5.29 -8.26 -29.11
C GLY A 658 4.37 -7.97 -27.91
N GLN A 659 4.83 -8.23 -26.69
CA GLN A 659 4.03 -8.09 -25.45
C GLN A 659 3.32 -6.71 -25.39
N PRO A 660 1.98 -6.63 -25.36
CA PRO A 660 1.25 -5.41 -25.07
C PRO A 660 1.61 -4.95 -23.66
N GLY A 661 2.04 -3.70 -23.51
CA GLY A 661 2.53 -3.18 -22.23
C GLY A 661 4.05 -3.24 -22.06
N GLU A 662 4.79 -3.96 -22.91
CA GLU A 662 6.21 -3.68 -23.05
C GLU A 662 6.42 -2.49 -24.01
N PRO A 663 7.26 -1.50 -23.65
CA PRO A 663 7.51 -0.35 -24.50
C PRO A 663 8.00 -0.84 -25.88
N GLN A 664 7.41 -0.36 -26.98
CA GLN A 664 7.95 -0.65 -28.31
C GLN A 664 9.00 0.39 -28.68
N VAL A 665 9.94 0.04 -29.56
CA VAL A 665 10.88 1.02 -30.13
C VAL A 665 10.09 2.22 -30.67
N PRO A 666 10.45 3.46 -30.33
CA PRO A 666 9.65 4.62 -30.70
C PRO A 666 9.46 4.76 -32.22
N ALA A 667 8.37 5.42 -32.63
CA ALA A 667 8.22 5.86 -34.01
C ALA A 667 9.35 6.84 -34.38
N ARG A 668 9.76 6.87 -35.66
CA ARG A 668 10.78 7.83 -36.11
C ARG A 668 10.29 9.28 -35.95
N PRO A 669 11.15 10.23 -35.56
CA PRO A 669 10.79 11.66 -35.54
C PRO A 669 10.30 12.20 -36.89
N THR A 670 9.29 13.08 -36.84
CA THR A 670 8.65 13.71 -38.01
C THR A 670 8.65 15.25 -37.89
N ASN A 671 8.39 15.95 -39.01
CA ASN A 671 8.48 17.42 -39.10
C ASN A 671 9.81 18.00 -38.62
N VAL A 672 10.91 17.29 -38.86
CA VAL A 672 12.23 17.85 -38.60
C VAL A 672 12.45 19.07 -39.48
N GLN A 673 12.90 20.19 -38.90
CA GLN A 673 13.29 21.40 -39.60
C GLN A 673 14.72 21.80 -39.21
N ALA A 674 15.43 22.47 -40.11
CA ALA A 674 16.76 23.03 -39.86
C ALA A 674 16.82 24.47 -40.36
N VAL A 675 17.05 25.42 -39.45
CA VAL A 675 17.13 26.86 -39.73
C VAL A 675 18.56 27.33 -39.53
N ALA A 676 19.16 27.92 -40.58
CA ALA A 676 20.54 28.41 -40.55
C ALA A 676 20.65 29.77 -39.85
N GLY A 677 21.71 29.96 -39.06
CA GLY A 677 22.12 31.25 -38.48
C GLY A 677 23.62 31.53 -38.72
N ASN A 678 24.19 32.49 -37.98
CA ASN A 678 25.62 32.78 -38.05
C ASN A 678 26.43 31.77 -37.26
N GLY A 679 27.06 30.82 -37.96
CA GLY A 679 27.81 29.73 -37.35
C GLY A 679 26.94 28.79 -36.52
N THR A 680 25.64 28.77 -36.76
CA THR A 680 24.66 27.95 -36.01
C THR A 680 23.62 27.32 -36.93
N VAL A 681 23.03 26.21 -36.50
CA VAL A 681 21.82 25.60 -37.07
C VAL A 681 20.86 25.25 -35.94
N HIS A 682 19.64 25.78 -36.00
CA HIS A 682 18.57 25.45 -35.07
C HIS A 682 17.66 24.35 -35.66
N LEU A 683 17.52 23.25 -34.93
CA LEU A 683 16.71 22.10 -35.30
C LEU A 683 15.45 22.03 -34.42
N THR A 684 14.31 21.66 -35.01
CA THR A 684 13.05 21.40 -34.29
C THR A 684 12.32 20.19 -34.87
N TRP A 685 11.52 19.47 -34.07
CA TRP A 685 10.72 18.31 -34.50
C TRP A 685 9.45 18.11 -33.65
N ASN A 686 8.55 17.20 -34.07
CA ASN A 686 7.36 16.86 -33.29
C ASN A 686 7.68 15.94 -32.09
N ALA A 687 7.02 16.16 -30.95
CA ALA A 687 7.08 15.26 -29.80
C ALA A 687 6.49 13.86 -30.11
N ILE A 688 7.05 12.82 -29.49
CA ILE A 688 6.64 11.42 -29.62
C ILE A 688 6.39 10.88 -28.20
N SER A 689 5.24 10.26 -27.98
CA SER A 689 4.88 9.67 -26.68
C SER A 689 5.72 8.42 -26.37
N GLY A 690 6.10 8.22 -25.10
CA GLY A 690 6.85 7.03 -24.67
C GLY A 690 8.35 7.05 -25.01
N VAL A 691 8.92 8.23 -25.30
CA VAL A 691 10.35 8.45 -25.58
C VAL A 691 11.07 8.94 -24.34
N SER A 692 12.26 8.37 -24.06
CA SER A 692 13.14 8.81 -22.98
C SER A 692 14.07 9.95 -23.42
N GLU A 693 14.59 9.89 -24.66
CA GLU A 693 15.47 10.90 -25.25
C GLU A 693 15.46 10.85 -26.78
N TYR A 694 15.96 11.91 -27.42
CA TYR A 694 16.21 12.00 -28.85
C TYR A 694 17.71 12.11 -29.12
N THR A 695 18.25 11.38 -30.07
CA THR A 695 19.65 11.48 -30.48
C THR A 695 19.77 12.31 -31.75
N VAL A 696 20.44 13.46 -31.67
CA VAL A 696 20.70 14.36 -32.80
C VAL A 696 22.00 13.94 -33.48
N LYS A 697 21.94 13.69 -34.80
CA LYS A 697 23.10 13.23 -35.59
C LYS A 697 23.33 14.15 -36.78
N ARG A 698 24.61 14.44 -37.08
CA ARG A 698 25.03 15.35 -38.17
C ARG A 698 26.02 14.70 -39.13
N SER A 699 25.95 15.10 -40.40
CA SER A 699 26.95 14.82 -41.44
C SER A 699 27.26 16.08 -42.25
N GLU A 700 28.47 16.20 -42.79
CA GLU A 700 28.80 17.18 -43.85
C GLU A 700 28.55 16.62 -45.26
N VAL A 701 28.23 15.33 -45.36
CA VAL A 701 27.92 14.61 -46.60
C VAL A 701 26.45 14.17 -46.59
N SER A 702 25.73 14.48 -47.67
CA SER A 702 24.33 14.07 -47.78
C SER A 702 24.21 12.54 -47.76
N GLY A 703 23.31 12.01 -46.93
CA GLY A 703 23.14 10.56 -46.75
C GLY A 703 24.07 9.92 -45.72
N GLY A 704 24.96 10.69 -45.08
CA GLY A 704 25.87 10.22 -44.04
C GLY A 704 27.28 9.88 -44.55
N PRO A 705 28.14 9.27 -43.71
CA PRO A 705 27.86 8.78 -42.36
C PRO A 705 27.58 9.91 -41.35
N TYR A 706 26.66 9.68 -40.42
CA TYR A 706 26.30 10.66 -39.39
C TYR A 706 27.08 10.43 -38.11
N THR A 707 27.51 11.53 -37.48
CA THR A 707 28.13 11.55 -36.15
C THR A 707 27.08 12.00 -35.13
N VAL A 708 26.99 11.32 -33.99
CA VAL A 708 26.13 11.75 -32.88
C VAL A 708 26.68 13.05 -32.31
N LEU A 709 25.81 14.06 -32.20
CA LEU A 709 26.13 15.32 -31.51
C LEU A 709 25.77 15.21 -30.04
N GLU A 710 24.52 14.88 -29.76
CA GLU A 710 23.96 14.91 -28.40
C GLU A 710 22.68 14.09 -28.27
N ASN A 711 22.36 13.66 -27.05
CA ASN A 711 21.05 13.14 -26.67
C ASN A 711 20.30 14.24 -25.89
N VAL A 712 19.07 14.53 -26.28
CA VAL A 712 18.25 15.60 -25.70
C VAL A 712 16.86 15.09 -25.32
N THR A 713 16.25 15.68 -24.30
CA THR A 713 14.88 15.33 -23.86
C THR A 713 13.81 16.27 -24.43
N GLY A 714 14.21 17.44 -24.92
CA GLY A 714 13.34 18.40 -25.62
C GLY A 714 13.13 18.06 -27.09
N THR A 715 12.36 18.91 -27.79
CA THR A 715 12.04 18.76 -29.22
C THR A 715 12.74 19.79 -30.11
N ASP A 716 13.81 20.38 -29.59
CA ASP A 716 14.65 21.37 -30.28
C ASP A 716 16.14 21.17 -29.93
N TYR A 717 17.02 21.65 -30.82
CA TYR A 717 18.47 21.60 -30.62
C TYR A 717 19.20 22.70 -31.39
N MET A 718 20.16 23.38 -30.74
CA MET A 718 21.00 24.40 -31.36
C MET A 718 22.42 23.86 -31.60
N ASP A 719 22.76 23.52 -32.85
CA ASP A 719 24.12 23.16 -33.24
C ASP A 719 24.95 24.43 -33.49
N SER A 720 25.91 24.70 -32.61
CA SER A 720 26.75 25.91 -32.64
C SER A 720 28.20 25.63 -33.08
N GLY A 721 28.92 26.70 -33.41
CA GLY A 721 30.31 26.62 -33.86
C GLY A 721 30.46 25.97 -35.25
N ARG A 722 29.44 26.09 -36.10
CA ARG A 722 29.45 25.65 -37.49
C ARG A 722 30.17 26.65 -38.37
N VAL A 723 30.79 26.18 -39.45
CA VAL A 723 31.49 27.05 -40.41
C VAL A 723 30.47 27.60 -41.39
N ASN A 724 30.40 28.93 -41.50
CA ASN A 724 29.55 29.58 -42.50
C ASN A 724 29.96 29.18 -43.92
N GLY A 725 28.98 29.00 -44.80
CA GLY A 725 29.16 28.51 -46.16
C GLY A 725 29.21 26.98 -46.29
N THR A 726 29.28 26.24 -45.18
CA THR A 726 29.28 24.76 -45.20
C THR A 726 27.87 24.22 -44.98
N THR A 727 27.40 23.32 -45.86
CA THR A 727 26.10 22.66 -45.67
C THR A 727 26.22 21.50 -44.71
N TYR A 728 25.40 21.48 -43.67
CA TYR A 728 25.30 20.41 -42.70
C TYR A 728 23.97 19.68 -42.86
N TYR A 729 23.99 18.36 -42.71
CA TYR A 729 22.85 17.47 -42.84
C TYR A 729 22.53 16.81 -41.49
N TYR A 730 21.27 16.74 -41.12
CA TYR A 730 20.83 16.27 -39.81
C TYR A 730 19.76 15.20 -39.92
N VAL A 731 19.84 14.22 -39.02
CA VAL A 731 18.79 13.23 -38.73
C VAL A 731 18.64 13.10 -37.22
N ILE A 732 17.42 12.84 -36.77
CA ILE A 732 17.09 12.63 -35.35
C ILE A 732 16.47 11.25 -35.19
N THR A 733 16.87 10.53 -34.15
CA THR A 733 16.26 9.27 -33.69
C THR A 733 15.65 9.48 -32.30
N ALA A 734 14.68 8.66 -31.94
CA ALA A 734 14.04 8.65 -30.62
C ALA A 734 14.34 7.33 -29.92
N THR A 735 14.64 7.38 -28.62
CA THR A 735 15.08 6.22 -27.84
C THR A 735 14.20 6.06 -26.61
N ASN A 736 13.87 4.82 -26.27
CA ASN A 736 13.32 4.45 -24.98
C ASN A 736 14.04 3.21 -24.42
N SER A 737 13.52 2.63 -23.34
CA SER A 737 14.08 1.44 -22.69
C SER A 737 14.17 0.19 -23.58
N VAL A 738 13.50 0.17 -24.74
CA VAL A 738 13.49 -0.98 -25.66
C VAL A 738 14.39 -0.78 -26.87
N GLY A 739 14.64 0.45 -27.30
CA GLY A 739 15.65 0.71 -28.31
C GLY A 739 15.49 2.05 -29.01
N GLU A 740 16.36 2.26 -29.99
CA GLU A 740 16.42 3.47 -30.82
C GLU A 740 15.59 3.31 -32.10
N SER A 741 14.79 4.32 -32.43
CA SER A 741 13.96 4.37 -33.62
C SER A 741 14.78 4.37 -34.93
N LEU A 742 14.09 4.20 -36.06
CA LEU A 742 14.66 4.61 -37.35
C LEU A 742 14.96 6.12 -37.35
N PRO A 743 15.97 6.60 -38.09
CA PRO A 743 16.23 8.04 -38.26
C PRO A 743 15.07 8.77 -38.95
N SER A 744 14.91 10.04 -38.62
CA SER A 744 14.03 10.97 -39.35
C SER A 744 14.39 11.07 -40.83
N ILE A 745 13.49 11.69 -41.61
CA ILE A 745 13.90 12.21 -42.93
C ILE A 745 15.01 13.24 -42.71
N GLN A 746 16.07 13.15 -43.50
CA GLN A 746 17.22 14.04 -43.44
C GLN A 746 16.84 15.46 -43.83
N VAL A 747 17.30 16.43 -43.05
CA VAL A 747 17.21 17.87 -43.36
C VAL A 747 18.60 18.47 -43.52
N SER A 748 18.70 19.68 -44.06
CA SER A 748 19.97 20.38 -44.22
C SER A 748 19.86 21.87 -43.98
N ALA A 749 20.94 22.47 -43.50
CA ALA A 749 21.09 23.92 -43.38
C ALA A 749 22.52 24.35 -43.75
N ASN A 750 22.67 25.57 -44.28
CA ASN A 750 23.96 26.18 -44.61
C ASN A 750 24.09 27.50 -43.84
N PRO A 751 24.77 27.51 -42.68
CA PRO A 751 25.04 28.71 -41.89
C PRO A 751 25.69 29.81 -42.73
N GLN A 752 25.33 31.07 -42.49
CA GLN A 752 25.85 32.21 -43.23
C GLN A 752 26.22 33.34 -42.27
N GLU A 753 27.31 34.04 -42.57
CA GLU A 753 27.71 35.22 -41.82
C GLU A 753 26.79 36.40 -42.19
N PRO A 754 26.38 37.26 -41.24
CA PRO A 754 25.58 38.43 -41.55
C PRO A 754 26.37 39.36 -42.47
N THR A 755 25.75 39.82 -43.55
CA THR A 755 26.43 40.72 -44.50
C THR A 755 26.65 42.09 -43.86
N GLN A 756 27.91 42.44 -43.61
CA GLN A 756 28.31 43.80 -43.18
C GLN A 756 28.53 44.68 -44.43
N PRO A 757 27.92 45.87 -44.54
CA PRO A 757 28.16 46.76 -45.68
C PRO A 757 29.61 47.26 -45.68
N THR A 758 30.26 47.22 -46.84
CA THR A 758 31.61 47.78 -47.04
C THR A 758 31.60 49.29 -46.88
N THR A 759 32.05 49.77 -45.71
CA THR A 759 32.48 51.14 -45.40
C THR A 759 31.70 52.26 -46.09
N GLY A 760 30.52 52.60 -45.55
CA GLY A 760 29.81 53.83 -45.90
C GLY A 760 30.44 55.07 -45.26
N ASN A 761 30.31 56.22 -45.93
CA ASN A 761 30.70 57.55 -45.43
C ASN A 761 29.73 58.10 -44.36
N LEU A 762 28.85 57.26 -43.82
CA LEU A 762 27.80 57.63 -42.88
C LEU A 762 27.79 56.64 -41.72
N LYS A 763 27.44 57.13 -40.54
CA LYS A 763 27.23 56.30 -39.34
C LYS A 763 25.99 56.71 -38.59
N VAL A 764 25.38 55.77 -37.88
CA VAL A 764 24.32 56.07 -36.90
C VAL A 764 24.89 55.92 -35.50
N GLN A 765 24.67 56.94 -34.69
CA GLN A 765 24.85 56.88 -33.25
C GLN A 765 23.50 56.76 -32.57
N TYR A 766 23.45 55.96 -31.51
CA TYR A 766 22.26 55.72 -30.72
C TYR A 766 22.51 56.04 -29.25
N ARG A 767 21.45 56.48 -28.58
CA ARG A 767 21.32 56.37 -27.13
C ARG A 767 19.86 56.15 -26.74
N THR A 768 19.64 55.69 -25.52
CA THR A 768 18.33 55.77 -24.85
C THR A 768 18.41 56.64 -23.59
N ASN A 769 17.36 57.41 -23.33
CA ASN A 769 17.12 58.04 -22.03
C ASN A 769 15.96 57.39 -21.26
N ASP A 770 15.38 56.34 -21.84
CA ASP A 770 14.39 55.48 -21.21
C ASP A 770 14.98 54.08 -21.05
N THR A 771 15.36 53.75 -19.83
CA THR A 771 15.98 52.47 -19.51
C THR A 771 14.97 51.45 -18.98
N ASN A 772 13.68 51.79 -18.98
CA ASN A 772 12.63 50.90 -18.52
C ASN A 772 12.12 50.04 -19.68
N ALA A 773 12.72 48.86 -19.84
CA ALA A 773 12.43 47.92 -20.92
C ALA A 773 11.02 47.26 -20.87
N SER A 774 10.08 47.79 -20.09
CA SER A 774 8.76 47.18 -19.87
C SER A 774 7.61 48.19 -19.83
N ASP A 775 7.77 49.37 -20.45
CA ASP A 775 6.75 50.41 -20.47
C ASP A 775 5.98 50.48 -21.79
N GLY A 776 4.99 51.37 -21.86
CA GLY A 776 4.09 51.49 -23.02
C GLY A 776 4.69 52.18 -24.25
N GLN A 777 5.98 52.50 -24.27
CA GLN A 777 6.60 53.31 -25.31
C GLN A 777 8.10 53.01 -25.54
N LEU A 778 8.51 52.89 -26.80
CA LEU A 778 9.93 52.85 -27.17
C LEU A 778 10.43 54.29 -27.34
N ARG A 779 11.59 54.64 -26.78
CA ARG A 779 12.14 56.02 -26.88
C ARG A 779 13.58 56.09 -27.40
N PRO A 780 13.85 55.56 -28.61
CA PRO A 780 15.20 55.58 -29.15
C PRO A 780 15.61 56.99 -29.63
N GLN A 781 16.89 57.31 -29.46
CA GLN A 781 17.45 58.57 -29.93
C GLN A 781 18.63 58.35 -30.86
N PHE A 782 18.70 59.16 -31.91
CA PHE A 782 19.65 58.97 -33.01
C PHE A 782 20.44 60.24 -33.34
N ARG A 783 21.66 60.05 -33.86
CA ARG A 783 22.41 61.03 -34.66
C ARG A 783 22.97 60.34 -35.88
N ILE A 784 22.88 60.97 -37.04
CA ILE A 784 23.52 60.51 -38.26
C ILE A 784 24.78 61.33 -38.46
N MET A 785 25.94 60.66 -38.48
CA MET A 785 27.24 61.27 -38.68
C MET A 785 27.64 61.14 -40.14
N ASN A 786 28.15 62.22 -40.74
CA ASN A 786 28.79 62.16 -42.04
C ASN A 786 30.31 62.09 -41.88
N THR A 787 30.87 60.90 -42.07
CA THR A 787 32.31 60.65 -42.00
C THR A 787 33.00 60.75 -43.38
N GLY A 788 32.25 61.07 -44.43
CA GLY A 788 32.77 61.28 -45.78
C GLY A 788 33.26 62.69 -46.06
N THR A 789 33.57 62.92 -47.33
CA THR A 789 34.12 64.19 -47.84
C THR A 789 33.11 65.06 -48.58
N GLU A 790 31.88 64.58 -48.79
CA GLU A 790 30.81 65.31 -49.48
C GLU A 790 29.60 65.53 -48.58
N SER A 791 28.84 66.60 -48.82
CA SER A 791 27.60 66.86 -48.08
C SER A 791 26.52 65.84 -48.46
N VAL A 792 25.82 65.29 -47.47
CA VAL A 792 24.75 64.29 -47.69
C VAL A 792 23.40 64.89 -47.38
N ALA A 793 22.50 64.92 -48.36
CA ALA A 793 21.12 65.35 -48.16
C ALA A 793 20.35 64.33 -47.30
N LEU A 794 19.76 64.78 -46.19
CA LEU A 794 19.00 63.91 -45.29
C LEU A 794 17.77 63.30 -45.97
N SER A 795 17.17 64.01 -46.92
CA SER A 795 16.00 63.55 -47.67
C SER A 795 16.24 62.27 -48.50
N GLY A 796 17.50 61.90 -48.72
CA GLY A 796 17.88 60.64 -49.36
C GLY A 796 18.09 59.49 -48.38
N LEU A 797 17.93 59.70 -47.07
CA LEU A 797 18.26 58.73 -46.03
C LEU A 797 17.01 58.12 -45.37
N LYS A 798 17.15 56.87 -44.92
CA LYS A 798 16.18 56.16 -44.08
C LYS A 798 16.89 55.40 -42.96
N LEU A 799 16.41 55.54 -41.73
CA LEU A 799 16.93 54.82 -40.56
C LEU A 799 15.95 53.71 -40.17
N ARG A 800 16.43 52.51 -39.83
CA ARG A 800 15.58 51.42 -39.32
C ARG A 800 16.00 50.95 -37.93
N TYR A 801 15.04 50.94 -37.02
CA TYR A 801 15.15 50.40 -35.66
C TYR A 801 14.28 49.14 -35.55
N TYR A 802 14.91 47.99 -35.35
CA TYR A 802 14.32 46.65 -35.28
C TYR A 802 13.95 46.25 -33.85
N PHE A 803 12.73 45.74 -33.66
CA PHE A 803 12.12 45.43 -32.37
C PHE A 803 11.07 44.31 -32.49
N THR A 804 10.67 43.71 -31.38
CA THR A 804 9.52 42.80 -31.27
C THR A 804 8.26 43.59 -30.91
N VAL A 805 7.17 43.35 -31.64
CA VAL A 805 5.95 44.18 -31.51
C VAL A 805 5.17 43.90 -30.22
N ASP A 806 5.40 42.75 -29.57
CA ASP A 806 4.75 42.31 -28.32
C ASP A 806 3.22 42.45 -28.34
N GLY A 807 2.62 41.93 -29.40
CA GLY A 807 1.17 41.93 -29.65
C GLY A 807 0.76 42.66 -30.94
N ASP A 808 -0.41 42.34 -31.47
CA ASP A 808 -0.83 42.79 -32.81
C ASP A 808 -1.51 44.17 -32.85
N LYS A 809 -1.11 45.10 -31.97
CA LYS A 809 -1.74 46.43 -31.90
C LYS A 809 -1.10 47.41 -32.89
N PRO A 810 -1.89 48.30 -33.53
CA PRO A 810 -1.33 49.33 -34.40
C PRO A 810 -0.35 50.24 -33.65
N GLN A 811 0.72 50.61 -34.34
CA GLN A 811 1.85 51.37 -33.82
C GLN A 811 1.72 52.85 -34.19
N GLN A 812 2.11 53.76 -33.31
CA GLN A 812 2.11 55.21 -33.53
C GLN A 812 3.54 55.76 -33.42
N PHE A 813 3.95 56.60 -34.39
CA PHE A 813 5.24 57.27 -34.37
C PHE A 813 5.09 58.74 -33.94
N HIS A 814 5.99 59.17 -33.08
CA HIS A 814 6.13 60.54 -32.59
C HIS A 814 7.58 61.00 -32.71
N CYS A 815 7.79 62.25 -33.11
CA CYS A 815 9.08 62.91 -33.00
C CYS A 815 9.02 63.94 -31.88
N ASP A 816 9.55 63.58 -30.72
CA ASP A 816 9.54 64.44 -29.53
C ASP A 816 10.46 65.66 -29.71
N TYR A 817 11.57 65.50 -30.44
CA TYR A 817 12.51 66.57 -30.80
C TYR A 817 13.39 66.15 -31.97
N ALA A 818 13.69 67.06 -32.90
CA ALA A 818 14.75 66.86 -33.89
C ALA A 818 15.39 68.20 -34.28
N VAL A 819 16.73 68.27 -34.29
CA VAL A 819 17.47 69.46 -34.76
C VAL A 819 17.13 69.80 -36.22
N VAL A 820 16.88 68.78 -37.04
CA VAL A 820 16.45 68.88 -38.44
C VAL A 820 14.97 69.22 -38.61
N GLY A 821 14.26 69.49 -37.50
CA GLY A 821 12.84 69.84 -37.45
C GLY A 821 11.92 68.62 -37.43
N SER A 822 11.14 68.44 -36.36
CA SER A 822 10.23 67.29 -36.19
C SER A 822 9.20 67.14 -37.31
N GLY A 823 8.74 68.25 -37.90
CA GLY A 823 7.82 68.23 -39.05
C GLY A 823 8.44 67.69 -40.35
N ASN A 824 9.77 67.52 -40.39
CA ASN A 824 10.48 66.91 -41.51
C ASN A 824 10.73 65.41 -41.29
N LEU A 825 10.25 64.79 -40.21
CA LEU A 825 10.40 63.35 -39.97
C LEU A 825 9.09 62.61 -40.20
N SER A 826 9.17 61.41 -40.78
CA SER A 826 8.04 60.51 -40.93
C SER A 826 8.45 59.09 -40.56
N GLY A 827 7.66 58.45 -39.70
CA GLY A 827 7.87 57.07 -39.26
C GLY A 827 6.85 56.12 -39.87
N SER A 828 7.30 54.94 -40.29
CA SER A 828 6.45 53.83 -40.70
C SER A 828 6.91 52.53 -40.02
N PHE A 829 5.99 51.57 -39.87
CA PHE A 829 6.25 50.29 -39.23
C PHE A 829 6.09 49.17 -40.25
N VAL A 830 7.09 48.28 -40.34
CA VAL A 830 7.11 47.20 -41.34
C VAL A 830 7.36 45.87 -40.64
N LYS A 831 6.51 44.87 -40.94
CA LYS A 831 6.64 43.51 -40.43
C LYS A 831 7.73 42.75 -41.19
N LEU A 832 8.61 42.06 -40.47
CA LEU A 832 9.60 41.15 -41.02
C LEU A 832 8.94 39.80 -41.34
N ASN A 833 9.22 39.24 -42.52
CA ASN A 833 8.74 37.92 -42.91
C ASN A 833 9.83 37.17 -43.70
N PRO A 834 10.46 36.14 -43.11
CA PRO A 834 10.23 35.65 -41.73
C PRO A 834 10.70 36.64 -40.66
N ALA A 835 10.22 36.49 -39.43
CA ALA A 835 10.77 37.22 -38.28
C ALA A 835 12.21 36.74 -37.98
N SER A 836 13.05 37.66 -37.50
CA SER A 836 14.42 37.36 -37.05
C SER A 836 14.49 37.29 -35.52
N THR A 837 15.54 36.69 -34.98
CA THR A 837 15.74 36.65 -33.52
C THR A 837 15.86 38.07 -32.97
N GLY A 838 14.92 38.42 -32.09
CA GLY A 838 14.81 39.75 -31.48
C GLY A 838 14.23 40.84 -32.38
N ALA A 839 13.62 40.48 -33.51
CA ALA A 839 12.86 41.44 -34.32
C ALA A 839 11.78 40.75 -35.17
N ASP A 840 10.53 41.17 -35.02
CA ASP A 840 9.45 40.86 -35.96
C ASP A 840 8.93 42.12 -36.69
N TYR A 841 9.35 43.32 -36.27
CA TYR A 841 9.07 44.59 -36.92
C TYR A 841 10.30 45.51 -36.95
N TYR A 842 10.26 46.52 -37.83
CA TYR A 842 11.12 47.70 -37.71
C TYR A 842 10.35 49.01 -37.87
N LEU A 843 10.80 50.04 -37.13
CA LEU A 843 10.45 51.44 -37.33
C LEU A 843 11.40 52.03 -38.39
N GLU A 844 10.86 52.47 -39.52
CA GLU A 844 11.59 53.22 -40.56
C GLU A 844 11.34 54.71 -40.40
N ILE A 845 12.38 55.49 -40.11
CA ILE A 845 12.34 56.95 -40.07
C ILE A 845 12.92 57.51 -41.37
N SER A 846 12.13 58.34 -42.05
CA SER A 846 12.50 59.05 -43.28
C SER A 846 12.47 60.56 -43.08
N PHE A 847 13.22 61.29 -43.93
CA PHE A 847 13.38 62.74 -43.82
C PHE A 847 12.78 63.46 -45.03
N GLY A 848 12.03 64.53 -44.77
CA GLY A 848 11.46 65.40 -45.80
C GLY A 848 12.48 66.37 -46.40
N ALA A 849 12.11 67.01 -47.51
CA ALA A 849 12.99 67.95 -48.22
C ALA A 849 13.49 69.13 -47.37
N GLY A 850 12.75 69.50 -46.32
CA GLY A 850 13.13 70.56 -45.38
C GLY A 850 14.16 70.16 -44.31
N ALA A 851 14.57 68.89 -44.24
CA ALA A 851 15.51 68.40 -43.23
C ALA A 851 16.96 68.87 -43.46
N GLY A 852 17.29 69.40 -44.64
CA GLY A 852 18.62 69.90 -44.97
C GLY A 852 19.63 68.80 -45.32
N SER A 853 20.92 69.09 -45.13
CA SER A 853 22.03 68.20 -45.45
C SER A 853 23.08 68.21 -44.35
N ILE A 854 23.76 67.08 -44.15
CA ILE A 854 24.89 66.95 -43.22
C ILE A 854 26.18 67.22 -43.98
N ALA A 855 26.88 68.29 -43.62
CA ALA A 855 28.20 68.60 -44.19
C ALA A 855 29.26 67.54 -43.83
N PRO A 856 30.36 67.43 -44.59
CA PRO A 856 31.49 66.55 -44.25
C PRO A 856 31.97 66.76 -42.82
N GLY A 857 32.10 65.68 -42.04
CA GLY A 857 32.49 65.73 -40.62
C GLY A 857 31.42 66.25 -39.66
N GLY A 858 30.24 66.63 -40.15
CA GLY A 858 29.10 67.09 -39.36
C GLY A 858 28.14 65.97 -38.98
N ASP A 859 27.08 66.31 -38.26
CA ASP A 859 26.01 65.40 -37.87
C ASP A 859 24.61 66.02 -38.06
N SER A 860 23.58 65.16 -38.04
CA SER A 860 22.18 65.57 -38.14
C SER A 860 21.68 66.40 -36.95
N GLY A 861 22.46 66.53 -35.90
CA GLY A 861 21.96 66.84 -34.57
C GLY A 861 21.09 65.71 -34.03
N GLU A 862 20.64 65.89 -32.80
CA GLU A 862 19.84 64.89 -32.08
C GLU A 862 18.43 64.74 -32.64
N ILE A 863 18.01 63.48 -32.78
CA ILE A 863 16.67 63.05 -33.17
C ILE A 863 16.13 62.18 -32.03
N GLN A 864 15.05 62.61 -31.38
CA GLN A 864 14.34 61.87 -30.35
C GLN A 864 13.04 61.33 -30.94
N ALA A 865 13.00 60.01 -31.14
CA ALA A 865 11.84 59.30 -31.64
C ALA A 865 11.11 58.60 -30.47
N ARG A 866 9.80 58.50 -30.59
CA ARG A 866 8.97 57.75 -29.67
C ARG A 866 7.93 56.94 -30.42
N THR A 867 7.75 55.69 -29.99
CA THR A 867 6.75 54.78 -30.54
C THR A 867 5.88 54.23 -29.43
N ASN A 868 4.57 54.18 -29.61
CA ASN A 868 3.65 53.51 -28.68
C ASN A 868 2.58 52.73 -29.44
N LYS A 869 2.03 51.69 -28.81
CA LYS A 869 0.82 51.02 -29.29
C LYS A 869 -0.37 51.97 -29.14
N THR A 870 -1.38 51.87 -29.99
CA THR A 870 -2.60 52.71 -29.88
C THR A 870 -3.34 52.57 -28.54
N ASP A 871 -3.11 51.47 -27.82
CA ASP A 871 -3.70 51.19 -26.51
C ASP A 871 -2.71 51.30 -25.34
N TRP A 872 -1.47 51.75 -25.60
CA TRP A 872 -0.41 51.91 -24.59
C TRP A 872 -0.02 50.64 -23.84
N THR A 873 -0.33 49.45 -24.37
CA THR A 873 0.17 48.20 -23.81
C THR A 873 1.70 48.14 -23.85
N ALA A 874 2.29 47.52 -22.84
CA ALA A 874 3.74 47.51 -22.65
C ALA A 874 4.48 46.79 -23.79
N TYR A 875 5.71 47.20 -24.06
CA TYR A 875 6.70 46.41 -24.81
C TYR A 875 7.55 45.61 -23.83
N ASN A 876 8.21 44.59 -24.33
CA ASN A 876 9.42 44.03 -23.77
C ASN A 876 10.58 44.54 -24.64
N GLU A 877 11.42 45.44 -24.14
CA GLU A 877 12.58 45.90 -24.92
C GLU A 877 13.80 44.99 -24.70
N THR A 878 13.73 44.01 -23.79
CA THR A 878 14.89 43.15 -23.47
C THR A 878 15.19 42.12 -24.56
N ASP A 879 14.22 41.80 -25.40
CA ASP A 879 14.33 40.96 -26.59
C ASP A 879 14.45 41.77 -27.89
N ASP A 880 14.45 43.10 -27.84
CA ASP A 880 14.60 43.95 -29.02
C ASP A 880 16.04 43.98 -29.56
N TYR A 881 16.20 43.70 -30.85
CA TYR A 881 17.50 43.71 -31.53
C TYR A 881 18.22 45.06 -31.39
N SER A 882 17.51 46.16 -31.61
CA SER A 882 18.12 47.50 -31.68
C SER A 882 18.31 48.17 -30.31
N TYR A 883 17.68 47.63 -29.27
CA TYR A 883 17.64 48.24 -27.95
C TYR A 883 18.91 47.98 -27.13
N SER A 884 19.25 48.94 -26.26
CA SER A 884 20.19 48.70 -25.16
C SER A 884 20.00 49.69 -24.01
N ALA A 885 19.57 49.19 -22.85
CA ALA A 885 19.39 49.98 -21.64
C ALA A 885 20.70 50.62 -21.11
N VAL A 886 21.87 50.12 -21.51
CA VAL A 886 23.17 50.63 -21.05
C VAL A 886 23.69 51.78 -21.92
N GLN A 887 23.16 51.97 -23.13
CA GLN A 887 23.65 52.98 -24.07
C GLN A 887 23.01 54.35 -23.80
N GLN A 888 23.38 55.01 -22.70
CA GLN A 888 22.76 56.28 -22.27
C GLN A 888 23.44 57.54 -22.85
N THR A 889 24.59 57.39 -23.48
CA THR A 889 25.31 58.44 -24.22
C THR A 889 25.39 58.08 -25.70
N PHE A 890 25.46 59.05 -26.61
CA PHE A 890 25.59 58.73 -28.05
C PHE A 890 26.89 57.96 -28.33
N ALA A 891 26.76 56.80 -28.96
CA ALA A 891 27.88 56.04 -29.51
C ALA A 891 27.47 55.39 -30.84
N ASP A 892 28.45 55.07 -31.68
CA ASP A 892 28.26 54.34 -32.93
C ASP A 892 27.48 53.04 -32.66
N TRP A 893 26.35 52.86 -33.34
CA TRP A 893 25.42 51.78 -33.07
C TRP A 893 25.08 51.06 -34.35
N ASN A 894 25.58 49.83 -34.47
CA ASN A 894 25.43 49.03 -35.68
C ASN A 894 24.14 48.20 -35.69
N LYS A 895 23.38 48.16 -34.60
CA LYS A 895 22.08 47.46 -34.58
C LYS A 895 20.91 48.30 -35.09
N VAL A 896 21.20 49.51 -35.54
CA VAL A 896 20.27 50.39 -36.24
C VAL A 896 20.87 50.65 -37.62
N THR A 897 20.09 50.40 -38.65
CA THR A 897 20.58 50.51 -40.02
C THR A 897 20.27 51.86 -40.63
N LEU A 898 21.15 52.29 -41.53
CA LEU A 898 20.96 53.48 -42.35
C LEU A 898 21.02 53.09 -43.80
N TYR A 899 20.05 53.61 -44.54
CA TYR A 899 19.92 53.44 -45.98
C TYR A 899 20.08 54.78 -46.67
N GLN A 900 20.78 54.79 -47.80
CA GLN A 900 20.79 55.90 -48.75
C GLN A 900 20.07 55.41 -50.03
N GLY A 901 18.89 55.95 -50.30
CA GLY A 901 17.95 55.32 -51.23
C GLY A 901 17.53 53.93 -50.72
N GLU A 902 17.77 52.90 -51.52
CA GLU A 902 17.53 51.48 -51.14
C GLU A 902 18.81 50.75 -50.73
N THR A 903 19.96 51.42 -50.72
CA THR A 903 21.26 50.80 -50.40
C THR A 903 21.56 50.92 -48.91
N LEU A 904 21.85 49.80 -48.25
CA LEU A 904 22.33 49.77 -46.86
C LEU A 904 23.75 50.37 -46.80
N VAL A 905 23.92 51.45 -46.04
CA VAL A 905 25.19 52.18 -45.92
C VAL A 905 25.79 52.14 -44.51
N TRP A 906 25.02 51.77 -43.49
CA TRP A 906 25.49 51.56 -42.12
C TRP A 906 24.61 50.55 -41.37
N GLY A 907 25.20 49.82 -40.44
CA GLY A 907 24.52 48.89 -39.54
C GLY A 907 24.42 47.47 -40.08
N LEU A 908 23.83 46.59 -39.26
CA LEU A 908 23.57 45.18 -39.50
C LEU A 908 22.07 44.94 -39.35
N GLU A 909 21.49 44.21 -40.29
CA GLU A 909 20.11 43.72 -40.16
C GLU A 909 20.08 42.48 -39.25
N PRO A 910 18.97 42.26 -38.50
CA PRO A 910 18.80 41.14 -37.56
C PRO A 910 18.62 39.77 -38.23
#